data_AF-A0A8C4NJA4-F1
#
_entry.id   AF-A0A8C4NJA4-F1
#
_cell.length_a   1.000
_cell.length_b   1.000
_cell.length_c   1.000
_cell.angle_alpha   90.00
_cell.angle_beta   90.00
_cell.angle_gamma   90.00
#
_symmetry.space_group_name_H-M   'P 1'
#
loop_
_entity.id
_entity.type
_entity.pdbx_description
1 polymer ?
#
loop_
_entity_poly.entity_id
_entity_poly.type
_entity_poly.pdbx_seq_one_letter_code
_entity_poly.pdbx_strand_id
1 'polypeptide(L)'
;MYMAQGEDGRLQERGQVYLYMQQTPKQLVRSQVLLGSDIYGRFGSAIAALGDVDQDGYNDVAIGMPFGGDNMGLVFIYNGLETGLKTDPSQTLRGQWANRAPPQGFGFALRGGTDLDSNGYPDLLVGAFGVDKAVLYRARPVVSVNSQLNISPLALNPENKTCSLPGSSLLLSCFVVQYCLEISGKGLPASVALRVDIQLDQLKERGAIKRTLFQQQNSTRFFTHVQLSQAKQTICRSLGAVLKDEREFRDKLSPVVIGFNYSLDMTHKPENKSVPPILNHYISKSLTQQAHILLDCGKDNICVPDLHLSGSLDRSKVFIGEEHPLILSLYCSNAGEGAYEAELVVELPDELEYDGTYNSDTHHLALACTYKLQNSTKMVICDLGNPMKAGTSVLLKLRFSFTQLTNLTTSLAFHGKLRSSNQVPSKRQTLTLSAEVAVSAHLIIRGPFRPAEPAVHVSEWPAVHNPNAEFDVGPQLQQVIQLYNDGPSSVQSAWLRIEIPLQFEQERLLYPIYLEVEGPLNCSSNMPLNPLQLSISRGQNQSWHTSKPPDRVRRENSRRSNIQPIADCEHGGCLEISCQVGHLPKRNSTVLYINSRLWASFFHKAKNSAVMLQTRISFQATEMLFPILPQELSHGSIIVNATIVRIIRDYKRPVPYHVIFLAVLAGLLLLSLLVYALWKCGFFKRDRFLHNEFPAEKAFLKPRQNGTQA
;
A
#
# COMPACT_ATOMS: atom_id res chain seq x y z
N MET A 1 -7.69 22.93 13.37
CA MET A 1 -8.34 22.71 12.07
C MET A 1 -7.36 21.91 11.23
N TYR A 2 -7.70 20.69 10.83
CA TYR A 2 -6.80 19.80 10.06
C TYR A 2 -7.20 19.80 8.58
N MET A 3 -6.20 19.94 7.71
CA MET A 3 -6.35 19.96 6.26
C MET A 3 -5.82 18.63 5.69
N ALA A 4 -6.69 17.83 5.09
CA ALA A 4 -6.32 16.60 4.39
C ALA A 4 -6.07 16.90 2.90
N GLN A 5 -5.14 16.20 2.27
CA GLN A 5 -4.94 16.30 0.82
C GLN A 5 -6.02 15.48 0.10
N GLY A 6 -6.81 16.13 -0.76
CA GLY A 6 -7.81 15.47 -1.61
C GLY A 6 -7.18 14.76 -2.79
N GLU A 7 -7.97 13.95 -3.50
CA GLU A 7 -7.55 13.22 -4.71
C GLU A 7 -7.10 14.15 -5.85
N ASP A 8 -7.58 15.39 -5.84
CA ASP A 8 -7.19 16.47 -6.75
C ASP A 8 -5.91 17.21 -6.31
N GLY A 9 -5.27 16.75 -5.23
CA GLY A 9 -4.09 17.36 -4.63
C GLY A 9 -4.37 18.63 -3.83
N ARG A 10 -5.64 19.07 -3.72
CA ARG A 10 -6.01 20.27 -2.96
C ARG A 10 -6.20 19.96 -1.48
N LEU A 11 -5.86 20.91 -0.62
CA LEU A 11 -6.06 20.80 0.82
C LEU A 11 -7.55 21.04 1.16
N GLN A 12 -8.17 20.09 1.84
CA GLN A 12 -9.57 20.10 2.27
C GLN A 12 -9.65 20.05 3.80
N GLU A 13 -10.38 20.98 4.43
CA GLU A 13 -10.66 20.89 5.88
C GLU A 13 -11.59 19.72 6.15
N ARG A 14 -11.17 18.73 6.95
CA ARG A 14 -12.05 17.61 7.36
C ARG A 14 -12.20 17.46 8.86
N GLY A 15 -11.24 17.97 9.63
CA GLY A 15 -11.15 17.67 11.06
C GLY A 15 -10.57 16.27 11.31
N GLN A 16 -9.89 16.11 12.44
CA GLN A 16 -9.15 14.90 12.76
C GLN A 16 -9.08 14.73 14.28
N VAL A 17 -9.21 13.50 14.74
CA VAL A 17 -9.09 13.10 16.15
C VAL A 17 -7.93 12.11 16.27
N TYR A 18 -7.09 12.31 17.27
CA TYR A 18 -5.95 11.44 17.56
C TYR A 18 -6.22 10.62 18.81
N LEU A 19 -5.98 9.31 18.75
CA LEU A 19 -6.02 8.42 19.91
C LEU A 19 -4.60 8.14 20.39
N TYR A 20 -4.32 8.46 21.65
CA TYR A 20 -3.08 8.12 22.32
C TYR A 20 -3.38 7.10 23.42
N MET A 21 -2.84 5.90 23.27
CA MET A 21 -2.99 4.82 24.25
C MET A 21 -1.83 4.87 25.24
N GLN A 22 -2.14 4.79 26.53
CA GLN A 22 -1.15 4.72 27.59
C GLN A 22 -0.74 3.27 27.83
N GLN A 23 0.43 2.85 27.33
CA GLN A 23 0.92 1.47 27.50
C GLN A 23 1.58 1.24 28.86
N THR A 24 2.39 2.21 29.30
CA THR A 24 3.01 2.23 30.64
C THR A 24 2.83 3.61 31.26
N PRO A 25 3.02 3.77 32.59
CA PRO A 25 2.97 5.08 33.23
C PRO A 25 3.83 6.11 32.48
N LYS A 26 3.19 7.19 32.00
CA LYS A 26 3.81 8.29 31.23
C LYS A 26 4.27 7.96 29.80
N GLN A 27 4.02 6.75 29.28
CA GLN A 27 4.30 6.41 27.88
C GLN A 27 3.01 6.42 27.06
N LEU A 28 2.81 7.49 26.29
CA LEU A 28 1.70 7.63 25.35
C LEU A 28 2.17 7.22 23.95
N VAL A 29 1.51 6.22 23.38
CA VAL A 29 1.75 5.80 22.01
C VAL A 29 0.56 6.26 21.16
N ARG A 30 0.83 7.00 20.08
CA ARG A 30 -0.21 7.32 19.09
C ARG A 30 -0.65 6.01 18.46
N SER A 31 -1.86 5.58 18.77
CA SER A 31 -2.40 4.29 18.34
C SER A 31 -3.23 4.43 17.08
N GLN A 32 -4.09 5.46 17.00
CA GLN A 32 -5.03 5.61 15.88
C GLN A 32 -5.25 7.07 15.51
N VAL A 33 -5.73 7.27 14.29
CA VAL A 33 -6.11 8.58 13.74
C VAL A 33 -7.47 8.43 13.06
N LEU A 34 -8.47 9.20 13.52
CA LEU A 34 -9.81 9.22 12.96
C LEU A 34 -9.99 10.51 12.14
N LEU A 35 -10.37 10.38 10.87
CA LEU A 35 -10.53 11.50 9.95
C LEU A 35 -12.03 11.78 9.71
N GLY A 36 -12.41 13.06 9.67
CA GLY A 36 -13.77 13.45 9.30
C GLY A 36 -14.11 13.09 7.87
N SER A 37 -15.35 12.66 7.63
CA SER A 37 -15.85 12.34 6.29
C SER A 37 -16.10 13.58 5.45
N ASP A 38 -16.66 14.62 6.06
CA ASP A 38 -17.22 15.78 5.35
C ASP A 38 -16.25 16.97 5.35
N ILE A 39 -16.16 17.64 4.20
CA ILE A 39 -15.37 18.87 4.09
C ILE A 39 -16.07 19.99 4.86
N TYR A 40 -15.32 20.77 5.64
CA TYR A 40 -15.81 21.83 6.54
C TYR A 40 -16.77 21.34 7.64
N GLY A 41 -16.91 20.01 7.84
CA GLY A 41 -17.80 19.44 8.87
C GLY A 41 -17.32 19.69 10.31
N ARG A 42 -16.03 19.99 10.48
CA ARG A 42 -15.32 20.16 11.77
C ARG A 42 -15.41 18.94 12.67
N PHE A 43 -15.10 17.77 12.14
CA PHE A 43 -15.01 16.53 12.92
C PHE A 43 -14.02 16.70 14.09
N GLY A 44 -14.43 16.28 15.29
CA GLY A 44 -13.64 16.43 16.51
C GLY A 44 -13.87 17.74 17.25
N SER A 45 -14.92 18.51 16.92
CA SER A 45 -15.26 19.75 17.64
C SER A 45 -15.67 19.50 19.10
N ALA A 46 -16.27 18.35 19.36
CA ALA A 46 -16.61 17.88 20.70
C ALA A 46 -16.31 16.38 20.80
N ILE A 47 -15.78 15.96 21.94
CA ILE A 47 -15.50 14.55 22.26
C ILE A 47 -16.07 14.31 23.66
N ALA A 48 -16.94 13.31 23.79
CA ALA A 48 -17.52 12.93 25.08
C ALA A 48 -17.28 11.45 25.33
N ALA A 49 -16.76 11.14 26.53
CA ALA A 49 -16.77 9.78 27.04
C ALA A 49 -18.22 9.35 27.29
N LEU A 50 -18.61 8.20 26.74
CA LEU A 50 -19.93 7.62 26.96
C LEU A 50 -19.95 6.64 28.12
N GLY A 51 -18.77 6.21 28.61
CA GLY A 51 -18.68 4.97 29.37
C GLY A 51 -18.93 3.78 28.44
N ASP A 52 -19.30 2.64 29.01
CA ASP A 52 -19.59 1.42 28.26
C ASP A 52 -21.09 1.39 27.88
N VAL A 53 -21.42 1.81 26.66
CA VAL A 53 -22.78 2.03 26.13
C VAL A 53 -23.46 0.75 25.67
N ASP A 54 -22.69 -0.30 25.38
CA ASP A 54 -23.20 -1.64 25.02
C ASP A 54 -22.87 -2.74 26.03
N GLN A 55 -22.21 -2.39 27.15
CA GLN A 55 -21.85 -3.26 28.27
C GLN A 55 -20.95 -4.43 27.85
N ASP A 56 -20.01 -4.16 26.94
CA ASP A 56 -19.06 -5.16 26.41
C ASP A 56 -17.74 -5.23 27.19
N GLY A 57 -17.53 -4.33 28.16
CA GLY A 57 -16.34 -4.23 28.99
C GLY A 57 -15.37 -3.12 28.58
N TYR A 58 -15.58 -2.44 27.46
CA TYR A 58 -14.77 -1.33 26.99
C TYR A 58 -15.55 -0.01 27.02
N ASN A 59 -14.85 1.11 27.22
CA ASN A 59 -15.51 2.42 27.20
C ASN A 59 -15.59 2.96 25.77
N ASP A 60 -16.71 3.61 25.47
CA ASP A 60 -17.02 4.18 24.16
C ASP A 60 -16.95 5.70 24.16
N VAL A 61 -16.91 6.26 22.95
CA VAL A 61 -16.73 7.70 22.73
C VAL A 61 -17.72 8.22 21.69
N ALA A 62 -18.31 9.37 21.97
CA ALA A 62 -19.05 10.16 20.98
C ALA A 62 -18.17 11.31 20.45
N ILE A 63 -18.16 11.49 19.13
CA ILE A 63 -17.42 12.56 18.45
C ILE A 63 -18.37 13.41 17.61
N GLY A 64 -18.35 14.71 17.84
CA GLY A 64 -19.20 15.69 17.14
C GLY A 64 -18.57 16.20 15.84
N MET A 65 -19.42 16.33 14.81
CA MET A 65 -19.15 17.00 13.54
C MET A 65 -20.30 17.98 13.25
N PRO A 66 -20.33 19.12 13.96
CA PRO A 66 -21.52 19.97 14.06
C PRO A 66 -21.98 20.65 12.78
N PHE A 67 -21.14 20.64 11.73
CA PHE A 67 -21.44 21.24 10.43
C PHE A 67 -21.46 20.20 9.30
N GLY A 68 -21.32 18.91 9.63
CA GLY A 68 -21.45 17.80 8.69
C GLY A 68 -22.91 17.45 8.37
N GLY A 69 -23.11 16.54 7.42
CA GLY A 69 -24.42 16.02 7.04
C GLY A 69 -25.36 17.11 6.56
N ASP A 70 -24.98 17.80 5.49
CA ASP A 70 -25.75 18.92 4.91
C ASP A 70 -26.00 20.08 5.91
N ASN A 71 -25.00 20.41 6.73
CA ASN A 71 -25.09 21.41 7.82
C ASN A 71 -26.14 21.12 8.92
N MET A 72 -26.68 19.90 8.96
CA MET A 72 -27.59 19.46 10.02
C MET A 72 -26.84 19.14 11.32
N GLY A 73 -25.56 18.80 11.21
CA GLY A 73 -24.73 18.33 12.31
C GLY A 73 -24.85 16.82 12.50
N LEU A 74 -23.72 16.19 12.80
CA LEU A 74 -23.58 14.75 12.99
C LEU A 74 -22.87 14.45 14.32
N VAL A 75 -23.24 13.34 14.95
CA VAL A 75 -22.53 12.76 16.10
C VAL A 75 -22.26 11.30 15.81
N PHE A 76 -21.01 10.90 15.91
CA PHE A 76 -20.54 9.55 15.66
C PHE A 76 -20.27 8.83 16.98
N ILE A 77 -20.72 7.59 17.11
CA ILE A 77 -20.45 6.71 18.24
C ILE A 77 -19.37 5.72 17.82
N TYR A 78 -18.27 5.71 18.56
CA TYR A 78 -17.14 4.81 18.37
C TYR A 78 -17.04 3.89 19.58
N ASN A 79 -17.19 2.58 19.35
CA ASN A 79 -17.03 1.61 20.40
C ASN A 79 -15.56 1.37 20.75
N GLY A 80 -15.30 1.09 22.02
CA GLY A 80 -14.00 0.67 22.52
C GLY A 80 -13.63 -0.76 22.12
N LEU A 81 -12.34 -1.05 22.06
CA LEU A 81 -11.76 -2.38 21.84
C LEU A 81 -10.50 -2.51 22.71
N GLU A 82 -10.00 -3.74 22.87
CA GLU A 82 -8.72 -3.99 23.58
C GLU A 82 -7.55 -3.17 23.02
N THR A 83 -7.54 -2.96 21.69
CA THR A 83 -6.46 -2.29 20.97
C THR A 83 -6.70 -0.79 20.72
N GLY A 84 -7.82 -0.21 21.19
CA GLY A 84 -8.15 1.20 20.98
C GLY A 84 -9.63 1.44 20.72
N LEU A 85 -9.96 2.19 19.66
CA LEU A 85 -11.33 2.38 19.20
C LEU A 85 -11.56 1.60 17.90
N LYS A 86 -12.81 1.25 17.61
CA LYS A 86 -13.20 0.78 16.29
C LYS A 86 -12.96 1.89 15.26
N THR A 87 -12.43 1.57 14.07
CA THR A 87 -12.14 2.57 13.03
C THR A 87 -13.41 3.16 12.41
N ASP A 88 -14.43 2.32 12.22
CA ASP A 88 -15.74 2.74 11.72
C ASP A 88 -16.71 2.99 12.87
N PRO A 89 -17.50 4.08 12.82
CA PRO A 89 -18.49 4.37 13.84
C PRO A 89 -19.60 3.29 13.84
N SER A 90 -19.98 2.80 15.02
CA SER A 90 -21.06 1.82 15.16
C SER A 90 -22.45 2.43 14.95
N GLN A 91 -22.57 3.74 15.20
CA GLN A 91 -23.80 4.49 15.00
C GLN A 91 -23.51 5.95 14.65
N THR A 92 -24.35 6.52 13.79
CA THR A 92 -24.32 7.96 13.45
C THR A 92 -25.68 8.58 13.77
N LEU A 93 -25.67 9.58 14.66
CA LEU A 93 -26.83 10.39 14.99
C LEU A 93 -26.83 11.64 14.12
N ARG A 94 -28.00 11.95 13.54
CA ARG A 94 -28.18 13.11 12.64
C ARG A 94 -29.12 14.13 13.28
N GLY A 95 -28.76 15.41 13.17
CA GLY A 95 -29.68 16.50 13.50
C GLY A 95 -30.96 16.43 12.66
N GLN A 96 -32.10 16.83 13.21
CA GLN A 96 -33.42 16.66 12.59
C GLN A 96 -34.10 17.98 12.17
N TRP A 97 -33.45 19.14 12.33
CA TRP A 97 -34.10 20.45 12.18
C TRP A 97 -33.74 21.20 10.90
N ALA A 98 -34.06 20.63 9.73
CA ALA A 98 -33.69 21.15 8.42
C ALA A 98 -34.25 22.55 8.07
N ASN A 99 -35.25 23.03 8.82
CA ASN A 99 -36.06 24.21 8.46
C ASN A 99 -35.65 25.51 9.16
N ARG A 100 -34.46 25.59 9.78
CA ARG A 100 -33.93 26.84 10.38
C ARG A 100 -32.63 27.25 9.71
N ALA A 101 -32.32 28.56 9.78
CA ALA A 101 -31.11 29.12 9.17
C ALA A 101 -29.86 28.37 9.68
N PRO A 102 -29.03 27.80 8.78
CA PRO A 102 -27.82 27.10 9.16
C PRO A 102 -26.77 28.07 9.74
N PRO A 103 -25.85 27.59 10.59
CA PRO A 103 -25.70 26.20 11.01
C PRO A 103 -26.51 25.84 12.27
N GLN A 104 -27.06 24.62 12.32
CA GLN A 104 -27.83 24.14 13.47
C GLN A 104 -26.96 23.79 14.67
N GLY A 105 -25.71 23.39 14.42
CA GLY A 105 -24.72 23.10 15.47
C GLY A 105 -25.03 21.86 16.30
N PHE A 106 -25.81 20.90 15.80
CA PHE A 106 -26.05 19.62 16.48
C PHE A 106 -24.74 18.84 16.63
N GLY A 107 -24.37 18.49 17.86
CA GLY A 107 -23.09 17.83 18.14
C GLY A 107 -21.95 18.78 18.48
N PHE A 108 -22.22 20.08 18.64
CA PHE A 108 -21.22 21.05 19.08
C PHE A 108 -20.89 20.92 20.58
N ALA A 109 -21.85 20.44 21.37
CA ALA A 109 -21.66 20.11 22.79
C ALA A 109 -22.23 18.72 23.06
N LEU A 110 -21.46 17.88 23.76
CA LEU A 110 -21.78 16.49 24.05
C LEU A 110 -21.53 16.19 25.54
N ARG A 111 -22.39 15.38 26.14
CA ARG A 111 -22.17 14.80 27.48
C ARG A 111 -22.78 13.40 27.54
N GLY A 112 -21.95 12.40 27.84
CA GLY A 112 -22.39 11.03 28.11
C GLY A 112 -21.88 10.53 29.46
N GLY A 113 -21.89 9.21 29.66
CA GLY A 113 -21.33 8.56 30.84
C GLY A 113 -22.25 8.54 32.04
N THR A 114 -23.55 8.77 31.87
CA THR A 114 -24.52 8.75 32.98
C THR A 114 -25.83 8.13 32.52
N ASP A 115 -26.30 7.11 33.24
CA ASP A 115 -27.61 6.50 33.07
C ASP A 115 -28.67 7.40 33.72
N LEU A 116 -29.59 7.96 32.93
CA LEU A 116 -30.62 8.89 33.39
C LEU A 116 -31.99 8.24 33.57
N ASP A 117 -32.19 7.02 33.08
CA ASP A 117 -33.46 6.28 33.21
C ASP A 117 -33.35 4.97 34.01
N SER A 118 -32.19 4.71 34.62
CA SER A 118 -31.89 3.56 35.48
C SER A 118 -32.06 2.21 34.77
N ASN A 119 -31.81 2.16 33.46
CA ASN A 119 -31.86 0.93 32.69
C ASN A 119 -30.52 0.14 32.70
N GLY A 120 -29.48 0.70 33.33
CA GLY A 120 -28.16 0.10 33.48
C GLY A 120 -27.14 0.47 32.39
N TYR A 121 -27.52 1.34 31.45
CA TYR A 121 -26.70 1.80 30.33
C TYR A 121 -26.57 3.33 30.34
N PRO A 122 -25.39 3.88 30.05
CA PRO A 122 -25.19 5.32 30.02
C PRO A 122 -25.88 5.99 28.82
N ASP A 123 -26.48 7.15 29.06
CA ASP A 123 -27.18 7.94 28.05
C ASP A 123 -26.29 9.06 27.47
N LEU A 124 -26.77 9.70 26.40
CA LEU A 124 -26.07 10.78 25.71
C LEU A 124 -26.95 12.03 25.55
N LEU A 125 -26.46 13.18 26.02
CA LEU A 125 -27.00 14.50 25.74
C LEU A 125 -26.23 15.17 24.60
N VAL A 126 -26.96 15.69 23.63
CA VAL A 126 -26.42 16.42 22.47
C VAL A 126 -27.03 17.81 22.39
N GLY A 127 -26.18 18.84 22.38
CA GLY A 127 -26.57 20.22 22.16
C GLY A 127 -26.68 20.56 20.67
N ALA A 128 -27.68 21.38 20.33
CA ALA A 128 -27.88 21.99 19.02
C ALA A 128 -28.19 23.49 19.21
N PHE A 129 -27.15 24.27 19.45
CA PHE A 129 -27.28 25.68 19.87
C PHE A 129 -27.93 26.56 18.80
N GLY A 130 -27.71 26.29 17.51
CA GLY A 130 -28.27 27.08 16.41
C GLY A 130 -29.79 26.95 16.27
N VAL A 131 -30.40 26.00 16.98
CA VAL A 131 -31.86 25.79 17.00
C VAL A 131 -32.46 25.83 18.40
N ASP A 132 -31.69 26.27 19.40
CA ASP A 132 -32.10 26.38 20.81
C ASP A 132 -32.62 25.04 21.39
N LYS A 133 -31.96 23.92 21.07
CA LYS A 133 -32.34 22.58 21.56
C LYS A 133 -31.19 21.83 22.21
N ALA A 134 -31.56 20.96 23.14
CA ALA A 134 -30.75 19.85 23.63
C ALA A 134 -31.58 18.56 23.51
N VAL A 135 -30.95 17.47 23.08
CA VAL A 135 -31.61 16.17 22.87
C VAL A 135 -30.97 15.11 23.74
N LEU A 136 -31.81 14.34 24.42
CA LEU A 136 -31.42 13.16 25.18
C LEU A 136 -31.64 11.91 24.33
N TYR A 137 -30.56 11.18 24.07
CA TYR A 137 -30.57 9.84 23.51
C TYR A 137 -30.40 8.84 24.66
N ARG A 138 -31.39 7.98 24.85
CA ARG A 138 -31.34 6.91 25.84
C ARG A 138 -30.80 5.62 25.24
N ALA A 139 -29.88 4.97 25.93
CA ALA A 139 -29.32 3.69 25.50
C ALA A 139 -30.37 2.57 25.58
N ARG A 140 -30.20 1.53 24.76
CA ARG A 140 -31.13 0.39 24.68
C ARG A 140 -30.45 -0.83 25.32
N PRO A 141 -31.15 -1.62 26.14
CA PRO A 141 -30.56 -2.86 26.66
C PRO A 141 -30.13 -3.81 25.55
N VAL A 142 -28.89 -4.30 25.62
CA VAL A 142 -28.28 -5.17 24.60
C VAL A 142 -28.50 -6.64 24.96
N VAL A 143 -29.08 -7.39 24.01
CA VAL A 143 -29.31 -8.83 24.13
C VAL A 143 -28.26 -9.57 23.31
N SER A 144 -27.39 -10.30 24.01
CA SER A 144 -26.41 -11.22 23.42
C SER A 144 -26.99 -12.64 23.40
N VAL A 145 -27.11 -13.22 22.21
CA VAL A 145 -27.71 -14.55 22.01
C VAL A 145 -26.61 -15.54 21.64
N ASN A 146 -26.35 -16.50 22.53
CA ASN A 146 -25.54 -17.66 22.22
C ASN A 146 -26.42 -18.69 21.51
N SER A 147 -26.12 -18.99 20.25
CA SER A 147 -26.91 -19.89 19.42
C SER A 147 -26.06 -21.01 18.85
N GLN A 148 -26.63 -22.21 18.76
CA GLN A 148 -25.99 -23.40 18.20
C GLN A 148 -26.96 -24.11 17.27
N LEU A 149 -26.45 -24.69 16.18
CA LEU A 149 -27.21 -25.45 15.19
C LEU A 149 -26.46 -26.75 14.87
N ASN A 150 -27.07 -27.88 15.19
CA ASN A 150 -26.51 -29.20 14.97
C ASN A 150 -27.42 -30.05 14.07
N ILE A 151 -26.81 -30.88 13.23
CA ILE A 151 -27.49 -31.83 12.34
C ILE A 151 -26.98 -33.23 12.66
N SER A 152 -27.89 -34.19 12.80
CA SER A 152 -27.54 -35.60 13.02
C SER A 152 -28.46 -36.54 12.23
N PRO A 153 -27.94 -37.41 11.36
CA PRO A 153 -26.54 -37.48 10.90
C PRO A 153 -26.19 -36.38 9.88
N LEU A 154 -24.89 -36.04 9.76
CA LEU A 154 -24.38 -35.12 8.71
C LEU A 154 -24.33 -35.75 7.32
N ALA A 155 -24.21 -37.09 7.26
CA ALA A 155 -24.23 -37.86 6.03
C ALA A 155 -25.60 -38.55 5.90
N LEU A 156 -26.40 -38.08 4.94
CA LEU A 156 -27.73 -38.57 4.66
C LEU A 156 -27.62 -39.76 3.71
N ASN A 157 -27.96 -40.95 4.20
CA ASN A 157 -28.04 -42.15 3.36
C ASN A 157 -29.47 -42.27 2.79
N PRO A 158 -29.70 -42.14 1.48
CA PRO A 158 -31.03 -42.28 0.88
C PRO A 158 -31.63 -43.69 1.00
N GLU A 159 -30.79 -44.72 1.17
CA GLU A 159 -31.23 -46.11 1.32
C GLU A 159 -31.72 -46.40 2.74
N ASN A 160 -31.23 -45.66 3.74
CA ASN A 160 -31.61 -45.84 5.13
C ASN A 160 -32.94 -45.16 5.44
N LYS A 161 -34.04 -45.80 5.05
CA LYS A 161 -35.41 -45.26 5.15
C LYS A 161 -36.08 -45.66 6.47
N THR A 162 -36.00 -44.80 7.48
CA THR A 162 -36.41 -45.13 8.87
C THR A 162 -37.70 -44.46 9.34
N CYS A 163 -38.15 -43.36 8.75
CA CYS A 163 -39.34 -42.65 9.21
C CYS A 163 -40.30 -42.28 8.07
N SER A 164 -41.54 -41.94 8.39
CA SER A 164 -42.56 -41.55 7.42
C SER A 164 -43.13 -40.16 7.72
N LEU A 165 -43.73 -39.56 6.68
CA LEU A 165 -44.50 -38.33 6.81
C LEU A 165 -45.88 -38.62 7.42
N PRO A 166 -46.48 -37.65 8.14
CA PRO A 166 -47.83 -37.78 8.68
C PRO A 166 -48.84 -38.13 7.58
N GLY A 167 -49.53 -39.25 7.70
CA GLY A 167 -50.52 -39.72 6.73
C GLY A 167 -49.96 -40.50 5.53
N SER A 168 -48.65 -40.76 5.47
CA SER A 168 -48.02 -41.60 4.44
C SER A 168 -47.40 -42.85 5.05
N SER A 169 -47.51 -43.98 4.34
CA SER A 169 -46.79 -45.23 4.66
C SER A 169 -45.43 -45.32 3.98
N LEU A 170 -45.03 -44.31 3.20
CA LEU A 170 -43.72 -44.26 2.54
C LEU A 170 -42.63 -44.01 3.59
N LEU A 171 -41.70 -44.97 3.71
CA LEU A 171 -40.48 -44.79 4.49
C LEU A 171 -39.50 -43.91 3.71
N LEU A 172 -38.91 -42.94 4.39
CA LEU A 172 -37.95 -41.96 3.89
C LEU A 172 -36.72 -41.93 4.79
N SER A 173 -35.63 -41.37 4.28
CA SER A 173 -34.40 -41.14 5.04
C SER A 173 -34.56 -39.89 5.91
N CYS A 174 -34.18 -39.98 7.17
CA CYS A 174 -34.53 -38.98 8.18
C CYS A 174 -33.31 -38.50 8.96
N PHE A 175 -33.36 -37.24 9.38
CA PHE A 175 -32.32 -36.62 10.18
C PHE A 175 -32.94 -35.61 11.15
N VAL A 176 -32.19 -35.25 12.18
CA VAL A 176 -32.62 -34.34 13.22
C VAL A 176 -31.86 -33.03 13.10
N VAL A 177 -32.60 -31.92 13.16
CA VAL A 177 -32.06 -30.57 13.25
C VAL A 177 -32.31 -30.06 14.66
N GLN A 178 -31.24 -29.86 15.43
CA GLN A 178 -31.32 -29.36 16.79
C GLN A 178 -30.76 -27.93 16.85
N TYR A 179 -31.54 -27.01 17.41
CA TYR A 179 -31.07 -25.66 17.70
C TYR A 179 -31.14 -25.38 19.20
N CYS A 180 -30.14 -24.67 19.70
CA CYS A 180 -30.07 -24.23 21.09
C CYS A 180 -29.93 -22.71 21.14
N LEU A 181 -30.62 -22.09 22.10
CA LEU A 181 -30.63 -20.66 22.32
C LEU A 181 -30.42 -20.36 23.81
N GLU A 182 -29.54 -19.41 24.09
CA GLU A 182 -29.31 -18.85 25.41
C GLU A 182 -29.15 -17.34 25.27
N ILE A 183 -29.74 -16.57 26.19
CA ILE A 183 -29.64 -15.11 26.20
C ILE A 183 -28.82 -14.63 27.38
N SER A 184 -28.11 -13.53 27.16
CA SER A 184 -27.38 -12.79 28.19
C SER A 184 -27.48 -11.29 27.90
N GLY A 185 -27.33 -10.48 28.93
CA GLY A 185 -27.37 -9.03 28.83
C GLY A 185 -27.73 -8.38 30.16
N LYS A 186 -27.24 -7.16 30.38
CA LYS A 186 -27.53 -6.37 31.58
C LYS A 186 -28.82 -5.57 31.38
N GLY A 187 -29.59 -5.33 32.44
CA GLY A 187 -30.79 -4.48 32.35
C GLY A 187 -31.91 -5.01 31.45
N LEU A 188 -31.91 -6.32 31.15
CA LEU A 188 -32.94 -6.96 30.34
C LEU A 188 -34.28 -7.06 31.11
N PRO A 189 -35.41 -7.24 30.42
CA PRO A 189 -36.67 -7.63 31.06
C PRO A 189 -36.64 -9.10 31.53
N ALA A 190 -37.60 -9.49 32.38
CA ALA A 190 -37.68 -10.84 32.96
C ALA A 190 -37.74 -11.96 31.91
N SER A 191 -38.35 -11.70 30.76
CA SER A 191 -38.37 -12.60 29.60
C SER A 191 -38.18 -11.82 28.30
N VAL A 192 -37.40 -12.39 27.38
CA VAL A 192 -37.19 -11.88 26.02
C VAL A 192 -37.73 -12.90 25.03
N ALA A 193 -38.53 -12.42 24.09
CA ALA A 193 -39.12 -13.23 23.04
C ALA A 193 -38.26 -13.15 21.76
N LEU A 194 -37.87 -14.31 21.22
CA LEU A 194 -37.20 -14.43 19.93
C LEU A 194 -38.11 -15.11 18.92
N ARG A 195 -38.16 -14.56 17.71
CA ARG A 195 -38.70 -15.23 16.52
C ARG A 195 -37.57 -16.01 15.85
N VAL A 196 -37.75 -17.32 15.74
CA VAL A 196 -36.82 -18.27 15.11
C VAL A 196 -37.37 -18.69 13.76
N ASP A 197 -36.49 -18.74 12.76
CA ASP A 197 -36.78 -19.12 11.38
C ASP A 197 -35.72 -20.12 10.90
N ILE A 198 -36.15 -21.31 10.51
CA ILE A 198 -35.27 -22.38 10.04
C ILE A 198 -35.68 -22.76 8.63
N GLN A 199 -34.73 -22.74 7.72
CA GLN A 199 -34.93 -23.06 6.32
C GLN A 199 -34.05 -24.22 5.90
N LEU A 200 -34.69 -25.32 5.46
CA LEU A 200 -34.01 -26.47 4.89
C LEU A 200 -33.66 -26.21 3.42
N ASP A 201 -32.50 -26.73 3.00
CA ASP A 201 -31.97 -26.66 1.63
C ASP A 201 -31.93 -25.20 1.12
N GLN A 202 -31.40 -24.29 1.95
CA GLN A 202 -31.45 -22.83 1.76
C GLN A 202 -30.81 -22.36 0.45
N LEU A 203 -29.69 -22.98 0.05
CA LEU A 203 -28.94 -22.60 -1.16
C LEU A 203 -29.66 -22.93 -2.48
N LYS A 204 -30.69 -23.78 -2.47
CA LYS A 204 -31.46 -24.07 -3.68
C LYS A 204 -32.27 -22.86 -4.13
N GLU A 205 -32.11 -22.46 -5.38
CA GLU A 205 -32.81 -21.32 -5.98
C GLU A 205 -34.34 -21.43 -5.86
N ARG A 206 -35.02 -20.27 -5.90
CA ARG A 206 -36.48 -20.21 -5.91
C ARG A 206 -37.00 -20.89 -7.18
N GLY A 207 -37.67 -22.02 -7.03
CA GLY A 207 -38.21 -22.83 -8.14
C GLY A 207 -37.48 -24.16 -8.35
N ALA A 208 -36.27 -24.33 -7.80
CA ALA A 208 -35.60 -25.62 -7.77
C ALA A 208 -36.26 -26.57 -6.77
N ILE A 209 -36.22 -27.88 -7.06
CA ILE A 209 -36.78 -28.90 -6.18
C ILE A 209 -35.97 -28.91 -4.87
N LYS A 210 -36.63 -28.52 -3.77
CA LYS A 210 -36.10 -28.69 -2.42
C LYS A 210 -36.11 -30.17 -2.06
N ARG A 211 -34.97 -30.69 -1.63
CA ARG A 211 -34.74 -32.12 -1.41
C ARG A 211 -35.20 -32.60 -0.04
N THR A 212 -35.31 -31.68 0.91
CA THR A 212 -35.63 -32.00 2.30
C THR A 212 -36.87 -31.26 2.79
N LEU A 213 -37.60 -31.86 3.72
CA LEU A 213 -38.84 -31.36 4.30
C LEU A 213 -38.86 -31.57 5.81
N PHE A 214 -39.51 -30.69 6.56
CA PHE A 214 -39.81 -30.92 7.96
C PHE A 214 -40.90 -31.99 8.10
N GLN A 215 -40.66 -32.96 8.97
CA GLN A 215 -41.53 -34.12 9.13
C GLN A 215 -42.94 -33.72 9.58
N GLN A 216 -43.08 -32.73 10.49
CA GLN A 216 -44.38 -32.39 11.07
C GLN A 216 -45.27 -31.51 10.18
N GLN A 217 -44.70 -30.75 9.24
CA GLN A 217 -45.41 -29.69 8.51
C GLN A 217 -45.31 -29.79 6.98
N ASN A 218 -44.67 -30.84 6.44
CA ASN A 218 -44.42 -31.02 5.01
C ASN A 218 -43.98 -29.73 4.29
N SER A 219 -43.13 -28.96 4.96
CA SER A 219 -42.67 -27.64 4.55
C SER A 219 -41.14 -27.61 4.62
N THR A 220 -40.50 -26.78 3.82
CA THR A 220 -39.05 -26.54 3.86
C THR A 220 -38.66 -25.45 4.86
N ARG A 221 -39.64 -24.70 5.38
CA ARG A 221 -39.42 -23.60 6.32
C ARG A 221 -40.26 -23.81 7.58
N PHE A 222 -39.65 -23.56 8.73
CA PHE A 222 -40.25 -23.68 10.05
C PHE A 222 -40.04 -22.37 10.82
N PHE A 223 -41.09 -21.92 11.49
CA PHE A 223 -41.04 -20.72 12.32
C PHE A 223 -41.64 -20.98 13.70
N THR A 224 -41.06 -20.38 14.73
CA THR A 224 -41.61 -20.44 16.07
C THR A 224 -41.20 -19.22 16.89
N HIS A 225 -41.93 -19.00 17.98
CA HIS A 225 -41.61 -17.99 18.98
C HIS A 225 -41.05 -18.72 20.22
N VAL A 226 -39.93 -18.23 20.72
CA VAL A 226 -39.25 -18.79 21.90
C VAL A 226 -39.15 -17.70 22.96
N GLN A 227 -39.78 -17.93 24.11
CA GLN A 227 -39.63 -17.08 25.29
C GLN A 227 -38.44 -17.57 26.10
N LEU A 228 -37.47 -16.69 26.35
CA LEU A 228 -36.23 -16.98 27.08
C LEU A 228 -36.19 -16.13 28.34
N SER A 229 -35.87 -16.74 29.48
CA SER A 229 -35.71 -16.07 30.77
C SER A 229 -34.23 -15.71 31.02
N GLN A 230 -33.97 -14.79 31.95
CA GLN A 230 -32.61 -14.35 32.30
C GLN A 230 -31.76 -15.39 33.05
N ALA A 231 -32.32 -16.53 33.46
CA ALA A 231 -31.67 -17.47 34.38
C ALA A 231 -30.50 -18.28 33.78
N LYS A 232 -29.81 -17.79 32.74
CA LYS A 232 -28.79 -18.53 31.95
C LYS A 232 -29.25 -19.94 31.55
N GLN A 233 -30.53 -20.08 31.24
CA GLN A 233 -31.09 -21.37 30.84
C GLN A 233 -30.99 -21.52 29.32
N THR A 234 -30.19 -22.49 28.87
CA THR A 234 -30.14 -22.87 27.45
C THR A 234 -31.39 -23.66 27.10
N ILE A 235 -32.15 -23.19 26.09
CA ILE A 235 -33.30 -23.91 25.54
C ILE A 235 -32.88 -24.58 24.24
N CYS A 236 -32.93 -25.91 24.21
CA CYS A 236 -32.69 -26.70 23.01
C CYS A 236 -33.99 -27.33 22.50
N ARG A 237 -34.22 -27.29 21.19
CA ARG A 237 -35.37 -27.95 20.53
C ARG A 237 -34.87 -28.74 19.32
N SER A 238 -35.44 -29.92 19.13
CA SER A 238 -35.11 -30.82 18.03
C SER A 238 -36.29 -30.94 17.07
N LEU A 239 -36.00 -30.84 15.77
CA LEU A 239 -36.96 -30.94 14.68
C LEU A 239 -36.58 -32.13 13.79
N GLY A 240 -37.56 -32.99 13.50
CA GLY A 240 -37.39 -34.07 12.53
C GLY A 240 -37.49 -33.54 11.11
N ALA A 241 -36.55 -33.91 10.26
CA ALA A 241 -36.54 -33.61 8.84
C ALA A 241 -36.33 -34.89 8.03
N VAL A 242 -36.85 -34.89 6.80
CA VAL A 242 -36.77 -36.02 5.88
C VAL A 242 -36.12 -35.60 4.57
N LEU A 243 -35.35 -36.50 3.98
CA LEU A 243 -34.91 -36.44 2.60
C LEU A 243 -35.99 -37.09 1.73
N LYS A 244 -36.40 -36.40 0.65
CA LYS A 244 -37.37 -36.90 -0.33
C LYS A 244 -36.90 -38.18 -0.99
N ASP A 245 -37.80 -38.87 -1.70
CA ASP A 245 -37.39 -40.04 -2.45
C ASP A 245 -36.41 -39.64 -3.58
N GLU A 246 -35.45 -40.52 -3.86
CA GLU A 246 -34.41 -40.25 -4.86
C GLU A 246 -34.96 -39.97 -6.27
N ARG A 247 -36.18 -40.44 -6.57
CA ARG A 247 -36.84 -40.19 -7.85
C ARG A 247 -37.32 -38.74 -7.99
N GLU A 248 -37.46 -38.02 -6.89
CA GLU A 248 -37.98 -36.65 -6.88
C GLU A 248 -36.91 -35.59 -7.19
N PHE A 249 -35.63 -35.91 -7.04
CA PHE A 249 -34.55 -34.95 -7.26
C PHE A 249 -33.32 -35.60 -7.91
N ARG A 250 -32.71 -34.89 -8.86
CA ARG A 250 -31.51 -35.37 -9.57
C ARG A 250 -30.20 -34.99 -8.88
N ASP A 251 -30.21 -33.92 -8.12
CA ASP A 251 -28.99 -33.38 -7.52
C ASP A 251 -28.67 -34.05 -6.18
N LYS A 252 -27.71 -34.97 -6.24
CA LYS A 252 -27.13 -35.67 -5.09
C LYS A 252 -25.76 -35.13 -4.67
N LEU A 253 -25.21 -34.15 -5.38
CA LEU A 253 -23.85 -33.63 -5.16
C LEU A 253 -23.82 -32.35 -4.34
N SER A 254 -24.78 -31.43 -4.53
CA SER A 254 -24.79 -30.19 -3.76
C SER A 254 -25.09 -30.45 -2.27
N PRO A 255 -24.46 -29.72 -1.34
CA PRO A 255 -24.76 -29.85 0.09
C PRO A 255 -26.19 -29.44 0.40
N VAL A 256 -26.82 -30.11 1.36
CA VAL A 256 -28.10 -29.72 1.96
C VAL A 256 -27.82 -28.72 3.06
N VAL A 257 -27.91 -27.43 2.74
CA VAL A 257 -27.64 -26.34 3.69
C VAL A 257 -28.89 -25.98 4.48
N ILE A 258 -28.77 -25.97 5.80
CA ILE A 258 -29.81 -25.57 6.76
C ILE A 258 -29.47 -24.20 7.31
N GLY A 259 -30.32 -23.23 7.00
CA GLY A 259 -30.25 -21.88 7.56
C GLY A 259 -31.03 -21.77 8.85
N PHE A 260 -30.44 -21.15 9.86
CA PHE A 260 -31.06 -20.81 11.13
C PHE A 260 -30.92 -19.32 11.35
N ASN A 261 -32.04 -18.61 11.46
CA ASN A 261 -32.09 -17.18 11.72
C ASN A 261 -32.94 -16.88 12.96
N TYR A 262 -32.56 -15.85 13.71
CA TYR A 262 -33.36 -15.36 14.83
C TYR A 262 -33.45 -13.84 14.83
N SER A 263 -34.54 -13.33 15.40
CA SER A 263 -34.82 -11.89 15.54
C SER A 263 -35.60 -11.62 16.83
N LEU A 264 -35.52 -10.39 17.36
CA LEU A 264 -36.34 -9.98 18.50
C LEU A 264 -37.81 -9.89 18.07
N ASP A 265 -38.68 -10.47 18.87
CA ASP A 265 -40.12 -10.35 18.68
C ASP A 265 -40.63 -9.04 19.30
N MET A 266 -41.02 -8.11 18.44
CA MET A 266 -41.48 -6.76 18.81
C MET A 266 -43.01 -6.63 18.84
N THR A 267 -43.74 -7.74 18.75
CA THR A 267 -45.22 -7.74 18.71
C THR A 267 -45.85 -7.23 20.01
N HIS A 268 -45.21 -7.46 21.16
CA HIS A 268 -45.60 -6.92 22.46
C HIS A 268 -44.64 -5.80 22.86
N LYS A 269 -44.98 -4.54 22.51
CA LYS A 269 -44.26 -3.38 23.05
C LYS A 269 -44.53 -3.30 24.56
N PRO A 270 -43.52 -3.10 25.41
CA PRO A 270 -43.75 -2.91 26.83
C PRO A 270 -44.63 -1.67 27.06
N GLU A 271 -45.64 -1.79 27.92
CA GLU A 271 -46.64 -0.75 28.22
C GLU A 271 -46.06 0.46 28.98
N ASN A 272 -44.79 0.41 29.39
CA ASN A 272 -44.11 1.45 30.15
C ASN A 272 -43.08 2.22 29.31
N LYS A 273 -42.68 3.40 29.78
CA LYS A 273 -41.61 4.28 29.22
C LYS A 273 -40.22 3.61 29.05
N SER A 274 -40.11 2.30 29.25
CA SER A 274 -38.93 1.47 29.04
C SER A 274 -38.57 1.38 27.57
N VAL A 275 -37.29 1.58 27.28
CA VAL A 275 -36.75 1.52 25.93
C VAL A 275 -36.67 0.04 25.48
N PRO A 276 -37.10 -0.32 24.25
CA PRO A 276 -37.06 -1.71 23.80
C PRO A 276 -35.61 -2.21 23.63
N PRO A 277 -35.33 -3.47 23.97
CA PRO A 277 -33.98 -4.05 23.83
C PRO A 277 -33.55 -4.13 22.36
N ILE A 278 -32.25 -4.26 22.12
CA ILE A 278 -31.64 -4.46 20.80
C ILE A 278 -30.76 -5.70 20.81
N LEU A 279 -30.70 -6.42 19.69
CA LEU A 279 -29.72 -7.51 19.55
C LEU A 279 -28.32 -6.93 19.44
N ASN A 280 -27.36 -7.59 20.08
CA ASN A 280 -25.95 -7.28 19.91
C ASN A 280 -25.59 -7.28 18.41
N HIS A 281 -24.99 -6.19 17.96
CA HIS A 281 -24.60 -6.00 16.56
C HIS A 281 -23.43 -6.90 16.15
N TYR A 282 -22.54 -7.22 17.08
CA TYR A 282 -21.32 -7.99 16.85
C TYR A 282 -21.54 -9.51 16.79
N ILE A 283 -22.74 -9.98 17.18
CA ILE A 283 -23.10 -11.40 17.15
C ILE A 283 -23.94 -11.69 15.90
N SER A 284 -23.51 -12.68 15.12
CA SER A 284 -24.22 -13.15 13.94
C SER A 284 -25.64 -13.63 14.28
N LYS A 285 -26.63 -13.10 13.56
CA LYS A 285 -28.06 -13.42 13.71
C LYS A 285 -28.50 -14.66 12.91
N SER A 286 -27.57 -15.21 12.14
CA SER A 286 -27.76 -16.31 11.22
C SER A 286 -26.64 -17.34 11.40
N LEU A 287 -27.01 -18.61 11.51
CA LEU A 287 -26.11 -19.75 11.47
C LEU A 287 -26.49 -20.63 10.28
N THR A 288 -25.50 -21.27 9.69
CA THR A 288 -25.71 -22.26 8.62
C THR A 288 -24.97 -23.53 8.97
N GLN A 289 -25.62 -24.67 8.79
CA GLN A 289 -24.99 -25.98 8.89
C GLN A 289 -25.35 -26.80 7.66
N GLN A 290 -24.47 -27.70 7.22
CA GLN A 290 -24.67 -28.46 6.01
C GLN A 290 -24.61 -29.96 6.25
N ALA A 291 -25.41 -30.71 5.50
CA ALA A 291 -25.40 -32.16 5.42
C ALA A 291 -25.18 -32.60 3.97
N HIS A 292 -24.64 -33.79 3.76
CA HIS A 292 -24.33 -34.32 2.42
C HIS A 292 -25.11 -35.58 2.15
N ILE A 293 -25.42 -35.81 0.88
CA ILE A 293 -26.03 -37.06 0.43
C ILE A 293 -24.89 -38.02 0.11
N LEU A 294 -24.89 -39.20 0.73
CA LEU A 294 -23.85 -40.21 0.48
C LEU A 294 -23.90 -40.68 -0.98
N LEU A 295 -22.73 -40.72 -1.63
CA LEU A 295 -22.56 -41.09 -3.03
C LEU A 295 -21.21 -41.79 -3.21
N ASP A 296 -21.19 -42.95 -3.88
CA ASP A 296 -19.97 -43.66 -4.29
C ASP A 296 -19.01 -44.09 -3.15
N CYS A 297 -19.51 -44.41 -1.95
CA CYS A 297 -18.71 -44.84 -0.77
C CYS A 297 -18.55 -46.36 -0.62
N GLY A 298 -18.40 -47.11 -1.71
CA GLY A 298 -18.21 -48.56 -1.65
C GLY A 298 -19.42 -49.35 -1.12
N LYS A 299 -19.19 -50.60 -0.67
CA LYS A 299 -20.23 -51.51 -0.15
C LYS A 299 -20.50 -51.35 1.34
N ASP A 300 -19.55 -50.78 2.06
CA ASP A 300 -19.59 -50.50 3.49
C ASP A 300 -20.21 -49.12 3.79
N ASN A 301 -20.52 -48.32 2.75
CA ASN A 301 -21.15 -46.99 2.85
C ASN A 301 -20.32 -45.99 3.68
N ILE A 302 -19.01 -46.21 3.79
CA ILE A 302 -18.08 -45.36 4.55
C ILE A 302 -17.00 -44.86 3.60
N CYS A 303 -17.09 -43.58 3.21
CA CYS A 303 -16.09 -42.97 2.33
C CYS A 303 -14.75 -42.75 3.06
N VAL A 304 -13.69 -43.44 2.62
CA VAL A 304 -12.31 -43.30 3.16
C VAL A 304 -11.40 -42.57 2.17
N PRO A 305 -11.09 -41.27 2.40
CA PRO A 305 -10.23 -40.50 1.51
C PRO A 305 -8.74 -40.73 1.79
N ASP A 306 -7.89 -40.61 0.77
CA ASP A 306 -6.43 -40.64 0.89
C ASP A 306 -5.84 -39.33 0.37
N LEU A 307 -5.91 -38.30 1.22
CA LEU A 307 -5.44 -36.96 0.93
C LEU A 307 -3.91 -36.84 1.13
N HIS A 308 -3.21 -36.32 0.11
CA HIS A 308 -1.78 -36.01 0.15
C HIS A 308 -1.53 -34.54 -0.11
N LEU A 309 -0.67 -33.94 0.71
CA LEU A 309 -0.20 -32.55 0.58
C LEU A 309 1.30 -32.51 0.37
N SER A 310 1.76 -31.82 -0.68
CA SER A 310 3.16 -31.49 -0.90
C SER A 310 3.29 -30.06 -1.41
N GLY A 311 4.50 -29.50 -1.41
CA GLY A 311 4.68 -28.12 -1.86
C GLY A 311 6.11 -27.60 -1.73
N SER A 312 6.32 -26.40 -2.24
CA SER A 312 7.60 -25.69 -2.21
C SER A 312 7.40 -24.18 -2.21
N LEU A 313 8.41 -23.46 -1.71
CA LEU A 313 8.52 -22.01 -1.86
C LEU A 313 9.28 -21.68 -3.15
N ASP A 314 8.97 -20.55 -3.77
CA ASP A 314 9.71 -20.05 -4.95
C ASP A 314 11.16 -19.69 -4.62
N ARG A 315 11.41 -19.29 -3.37
CA ARG A 315 12.74 -18.99 -2.84
C ARG A 315 12.88 -19.44 -1.38
N SER A 316 14.10 -19.82 -1.01
CA SER A 316 14.44 -20.26 0.35
C SER A 316 14.88 -19.12 1.27
N LYS A 317 15.18 -17.94 0.71
CA LYS A 317 15.63 -16.76 1.44
C LYS A 317 14.75 -15.55 1.15
N VAL A 318 14.49 -14.76 2.18
CA VAL A 318 13.73 -13.50 2.11
C VAL A 318 14.57 -12.39 2.72
N PHE A 319 14.72 -11.28 2.01
CA PHE A 319 15.52 -10.17 2.51
C PHE A 319 14.67 -9.13 3.26
N ILE A 320 15.14 -8.66 4.42
CA ILE A 320 14.46 -7.60 5.17
C ILE A 320 14.41 -6.32 4.33
N GLY A 321 13.21 -5.79 4.12
CA GLY A 321 12.93 -4.61 3.28
C GLY A 321 12.71 -4.91 1.81
N GLU A 322 12.68 -6.19 1.41
CA GLU A 322 12.27 -6.64 0.10
C GLU A 322 10.75 -6.43 -0.12
N GLU A 323 10.37 -6.01 -1.33
CA GLU A 323 8.97 -5.76 -1.71
C GLU A 323 8.41 -6.87 -2.62
N HIS A 324 9.25 -7.79 -3.11
CA HIS A 324 8.79 -8.86 -3.99
C HIS A 324 7.93 -9.85 -3.19
N PRO A 325 6.75 -10.24 -3.71
CA PRO A 325 5.89 -11.19 -3.01
C PRO A 325 6.53 -12.58 -2.93
N LEU A 326 6.23 -13.33 -1.87
CA LEU A 326 6.65 -14.72 -1.70
C LEU A 326 5.56 -15.65 -2.27
N ILE A 327 5.95 -16.68 -3.03
CA ILE A 327 5.00 -17.58 -3.68
C ILE A 327 5.12 -18.99 -3.11
N LEU A 328 4.02 -19.49 -2.57
CA LEU A 328 3.89 -20.84 -2.04
C LEU A 328 3.14 -21.73 -3.04
N SER A 329 3.80 -22.75 -3.55
CA SER A 329 3.19 -23.74 -4.45
C SER A 329 2.82 -25.00 -3.67
N LEU A 330 1.54 -25.37 -3.68
CA LEU A 330 0.98 -26.51 -2.95
C LEU A 330 0.28 -27.46 -3.91
N TYR A 331 0.64 -28.73 -3.84
CA TYR A 331 0.03 -29.82 -4.59
C TYR A 331 -0.83 -30.66 -3.64
N CYS A 332 -2.13 -30.69 -3.93
CA CYS A 332 -3.13 -31.42 -3.16
C CYS A 332 -3.70 -32.54 -4.03
N SER A 333 -3.69 -33.78 -3.55
CA SER A 333 -4.28 -34.91 -4.28
C SER A 333 -5.12 -35.81 -3.39
N ASN A 334 -6.09 -36.50 -3.99
CA ASN A 334 -6.89 -37.53 -3.34
C ASN A 334 -6.75 -38.85 -4.09
N ALA A 335 -6.05 -39.83 -3.50
CA ALA A 335 -5.86 -41.16 -4.06
C ALA A 335 -6.89 -42.20 -3.59
N GLY A 336 -7.75 -41.83 -2.63
CA GLY A 336 -8.77 -42.70 -2.04
C GLY A 336 -10.16 -42.43 -2.60
N GLU A 337 -11.19 -42.59 -1.77
CA GLU A 337 -12.58 -42.30 -2.13
C GLU A 337 -12.93 -40.80 -1.96
N GLY A 338 -14.18 -40.41 -2.22
CA GLY A 338 -14.62 -39.02 -2.15
C GLY A 338 -14.37 -38.36 -0.78
N ALA A 339 -13.63 -37.25 -0.78
CA ALA A 339 -13.43 -36.44 0.41
C ALA A 339 -14.48 -35.31 0.44
N TYR A 340 -15.41 -35.35 1.40
CA TYR A 340 -16.45 -34.33 1.55
C TYR A 340 -15.89 -33.11 2.28
N GLU A 341 -16.34 -31.92 1.87
CA GLU A 341 -15.81 -30.63 2.38
C GLU A 341 -14.28 -30.59 2.39
N ALA A 342 -13.66 -31.08 1.31
CA ALA A 342 -12.21 -31.07 1.24
C ALA A 342 -11.72 -29.63 1.15
N GLU A 343 -10.90 -29.22 2.12
CA GLU A 343 -10.33 -27.88 2.18
C GLU A 343 -8.84 -27.95 2.57
N LEU A 344 -8.09 -26.99 2.04
CA LEU A 344 -6.71 -26.73 2.41
C LEU A 344 -6.70 -25.56 3.39
N VAL A 345 -6.09 -25.76 4.56
CA VAL A 345 -5.86 -24.74 5.57
C VAL A 345 -4.36 -24.45 5.62
N VAL A 346 -3.97 -23.19 5.41
CA VAL A 346 -2.58 -22.73 5.52
C VAL A 346 -2.50 -21.69 6.63
N GLU A 347 -1.77 -22.01 7.70
CA GLU A 347 -1.45 -21.07 8.78
C GLU A 347 -0.27 -20.19 8.36
N LEU A 348 -0.44 -18.89 8.54
CA LEU A 348 0.52 -17.87 8.13
C LEU A 348 1.24 -17.27 9.35
N PRO A 349 2.53 -16.92 9.22
CA PRO A 349 3.23 -16.13 10.22
C PRO A 349 2.73 -14.68 10.23
N ASP A 350 2.93 -13.98 11.35
CA ASP A 350 2.37 -12.65 11.56
C ASP A 350 2.92 -11.58 10.60
N GLU A 351 4.12 -11.78 10.07
CA GLU A 351 4.82 -10.83 9.19
C GLU A 351 4.26 -10.82 7.75
N LEU A 352 3.42 -11.81 7.40
CA LEU A 352 2.86 -11.98 6.07
C LEU A 352 1.38 -11.62 5.98
N GLU A 353 0.98 -11.17 4.80
CA GLU A 353 -0.40 -10.94 4.41
C GLU A 353 -0.71 -11.68 3.11
N TYR A 354 -1.94 -12.19 3.00
CA TYR A 354 -2.38 -12.96 1.84
C TYR A 354 -2.92 -12.03 0.75
N ASP A 355 -2.26 -12.03 -0.41
CA ASP A 355 -2.63 -11.16 -1.53
C ASP A 355 -3.65 -11.80 -2.49
N GLY A 356 -3.72 -13.13 -2.52
CA GLY A 356 -4.56 -13.86 -3.47
C GLY A 356 -3.87 -15.09 -4.08
N THR A 357 -4.60 -15.75 -4.99
CA THR A 357 -4.08 -16.87 -5.78
C THR A 357 -3.35 -16.35 -7.02
N TYR A 358 -2.22 -16.97 -7.34
CA TYR A 358 -1.38 -16.62 -8.49
C TYR A 358 -1.62 -17.62 -9.63
N ASN A 359 -2.46 -17.25 -10.60
CA ASN A 359 -2.70 -18.06 -11.79
C ASN A 359 -1.79 -17.60 -12.94
N SER A 360 -0.73 -18.37 -13.22
CA SER A 360 0.11 -18.19 -14.41
C SER A 360 -0.51 -18.82 -15.67
N ASP A 361 -1.29 -19.88 -15.49
CA ASP A 361 -1.74 -20.74 -16.58
C ASP A 361 -3.26 -20.79 -16.64
N THR A 362 -3.80 -20.47 -17.82
CA THR A 362 -5.24 -20.38 -18.14
C THR A 362 -6.00 -21.72 -18.05
N HIS A 363 -5.33 -22.81 -17.71
CA HIS A 363 -5.89 -24.16 -17.62
C HIS A 363 -6.21 -24.65 -16.20
N HIS A 364 -5.81 -23.93 -15.15
CA HIS A 364 -6.10 -24.32 -13.77
C HIS A 364 -7.27 -23.51 -13.19
N LEU A 365 -8.29 -24.25 -12.71
CA LEU A 365 -9.47 -23.70 -12.03
C LEU A 365 -9.03 -22.71 -10.96
N ALA A 366 -9.50 -21.46 -11.05
CA ALA A 366 -9.32 -20.49 -9.97
C ALA A 366 -10.13 -20.97 -8.75
N LEU A 367 -9.47 -21.60 -7.80
CA LEU A 367 -10.09 -22.09 -6.57
C LEU A 367 -10.36 -20.91 -5.63
N ALA A 368 -11.52 -20.96 -4.97
CA ALA A 368 -11.92 -19.95 -4.01
C ALA A 368 -11.11 -20.15 -2.72
N CYS A 369 -10.25 -19.19 -2.40
CA CYS A 369 -9.51 -19.13 -1.15
C CYS A 369 -9.95 -17.91 -0.34
N THR A 370 -10.17 -18.11 0.95
CA THR A 370 -10.62 -17.08 1.90
C THR A 370 -9.62 -16.91 3.02
N TYR A 371 -9.37 -15.66 3.41
CA TYR A 371 -8.59 -15.34 4.59
C TYR A 371 -9.48 -15.34 5.83
N LYS A 372 -9.03 -15.97 6.92
CA LYS A 372 -9.69 -15.97 8.23
C LYS A 372 -8.70 -15.72 9.35
N LEU A 373 -9.12 -14.94 10.33
CA LEU A 373 -8.41 -14.75 11.60
C LEU A 373 -9.19 -15.50 12.69
N GLN A 374 -8.60 -16.54 13.28
CA GLN A 374 -9.26 -17.33 14.34
C GLN A 374 -8.32 -17.40 15.55
N ASN A 375 -8.78 -16.99 16.74
CA ASN A 375 -7.97 -17.02 17.97
C ASN A 375 -6.57 -16.41 17.80
N SER A 376 -6.47 -15.25 17.12
CA SER A 376 -5.22 -14.57 16.74
C SER A 376 -4.32 -15.27 15.71
N THR A 377 -4.63 -16.47 15.23
CA THR A 377 -3.88 -17.11 14.14
C THR A 377 -4.43 -16.71 12.77
N LYS A 378 -3.53 -16.29 11.87
CA LYS A 378 -3.85 -15.94 10.48
C LYS A 378 -3.90 -17.21 9.63
N MET A 379 -5.00 -17.45 8.93
CA MET A 379 -5.18 -18.64 8.10
C MET A 379 -5.77 -18.32 6.74
N VAL A 380 -5.35 -19.08 5.73
CA VAL A 380 -5.96 -19.10 4.40
C VAL A 380 -6.63 -20.45 4.20
N ILE A 381 -7.91 -20.44 3.85
CA ILE A 381 -8.72 -21.64 3.62
C ILE A 381 -9.13 -21.67 2.15
N CYS A 382 -8.72 -22.72 1.44
CA CYS A 382 -9.06 -22.93 0.04
C CYS A 382 -9.96 -24.16 -0.12
N ASP A 383 -11.09 -23.98 -0.83
CA ASP A 383 -12.04 -25.07 -1.09
C ASP A 383 -11.51 -25.97 -2.22
N LEU A 384 -11.28 -27.25 -1.94
CA LEU A 384 -10.76 -28.23 -2.90
C LEU A 384 -11.86 -29.05 -3.59
N GLY A 385 -13.08 -28.98 -3.07
CA GLY A 385 -14.27 -29.58 -3.67
C GLY A 385 -15.15 -30.33 -2.68
N ASN A 386 -16.42 -30.50 -3.04
CA ASN A 386 -17.38 -31.23 -2.23
C ASN A 386 -18.24 -32.21 -3.09
N PRO A 387 -17.87 -33.50 -3.15
CA PRO A 387 -16.61 -34.08 -2.67
C PRO A 387 -15.43 -33.80 -3.62
N MET A 388 -14.21 -33.74 -3.10
CA MET A 388 -13.00 -33.93 -3.89
C MET A 388 -12.92 -35.39 -4.31
N LYS A 389 -13.19 -35.66 -5.59
CA LYS A 389 -13.32 -37.02 -6.14
C LYS A 389 -12.01 -37.81 -6.08
N ALA A 390 -12.14 -39.14 -6.10
CA ALA A 390 -11.03 -40.06 -6.26
C ALA A 390 -10.18 -39.73 -7.50
N GLY A 391 -8.86 -39.73 -7.36
CA GLY A 391 -7.89 -39.42 -8.42
C GLY A 391 -7.74 -37.93 -8.75
N THR A 392 -8.42 -37.02 -8.04
CA THR A 392 -8.31 -35.58 -8.29
C THR A 392 -6.95 -35.07 -7.79
N SER A 393 -6.29 -34.24 -8.60
CA SER A 393 -5.09 -33.51 -8.19
C SER A 393 -5.19 -32.04 -8.58
N VAL A 394 -4.70 -31.18 -7.69
CA VAL A 394 -4.85 -29.73 -7.75
C VAL A 394 -3.53 -29.08 -7.39
N LEU A 395 -3.07 -28.13 -8.22
CA LEU A 395 -1.93 -27.28 -7.94
C LEU A 395 -2.42 -25.87 -7.58
N LEU A 396 -2.06 -25.39 -6.40
CA LEU A 396 -2.38 -24.07 -5.88
C LEU A 396 -1.09 -23.25 -5.75
N LYS A 397 -1.10 -22.01 -6.24
CA LYS A 397 -0.02 -21.04 -5.99
C LYS A 397 -0.61 -19.88 -5.20
N LEU A 398 -0.17 -19.72 -3.96
CA LEU A 398 -0.61 -18.65 -3.05
C LEU A 398 0.46 -17.55 -3.03
N ARG A 399 0.03 -16.29 -3.16
CA ARG A 399 0.90 -15.12 -3.14
C ARG A 399 0.79 -14.40 -1.80
N PHE A 400 1.93 -14.07 -1.20
CA PHE A 400 2.00 -13.36 0.07
C PHE A 400 2.86 -12.10 -0.06
N SER A 401 2.43 -11.02 0.58
CA SER A 401 3.18 -9.78 0.75
C SER A 401 3.68 -9.64 2.18
N PHE A 402 4.70 -8.80 2.36
CA PHE A 402 5.30 -8.52 3.66
C PHE A 402 4.68 -7.25 4.25
N THR A 403 4.17 -7.32 5.48
CA THR A 403 3.62 -6.15 6.17
C THR A 403 4.73 -5.36 6.86
N GLN A 404 5.53 -6.02 7.70
CA GLN A 404 6.75 -5.47 8.30
C GLN A 404 7.59 -6.61 8.88
N LEU A 405 8.71 -6.97 8.22
CA LEU A 405 9.66 -7.93 8.79
C LEU A 405 10.36 -7.29 9.99
N THR A 406 10.11 -7.83 11.19
CA THR A 406 10.74 -7.36 12.44
C THR A 406 12.17 -7.87 12.56
N ASN A 407 12.95 -7.25 13.44
CA ASN A 407 14.34 -7.61 13.71
C ASN A 407 14.52 -8.92 14.52
N LEU A 408 13.43 -9.55 14.96
CA LEU A 408 13.43 -10.76 15.79
C LEU A 408 13.17 -12.04 14.98
N THR A 409 12.67 -11.93 13.74
CA THR A 409 12.32 -13.10 12.94
C THR A 409 13.51 -13.64 12.17
N THR A 410 13.88 -14.89 12.46
CA THR A 410 14.97 -15.61 11.78
C THR A 410 14.47 -16.48 10.64
N SER A 411 13.20 -16.92 10.71
CA SER A 411 12.59 -17.78 9.69
C SER A 411 11.08 -17.57 9.63
N LEU A 412 10.53 -17.62 8.43
CA LEU A 412 9.09 -17.61 8.19
C LEU A 412 8.63 -19.05 7.95
N ALA A 413 7.81 -19.59 8.85
CA ALA A 413 7.27 -20.95 8.75
C ALA A 413 5.82 -20.94 8.26
N PHE A 414 5.50 -21.86 7.36
CA PHE A 414 4.17 -22.12 6.82
C PHE A 414 3.72 -23.50 7.24
N HIS A 415 2.53 -23.61 7.83
CA HIS A 415 1.94 -24.89 8.19
C HIS A 415 0.68 -25.13 7.34
N GLY A 416 0.76 -26.07 6.41
CA GLY A 416 -0.36 -26.49 5.57
C GLY A 416 -1.01 -27.77 6.12
N LYS A 417 -2.33 -27.83 6.10
CA LYS A 417 -3.12 -29.01 6.48
C LYS A 417 -4.33 -29.20 5.56
N LEU A 418 -4.58 -30.45 5.14
CA LEU A 418 -5.81 -30.85 4.49
C LEU A 418 -6.87 -31.30 5.51
N ARG A 419 -8.11 -30.82 5.35
CA ARG A 419 -9.26 -31.19 6.20
C ARG A 419 -10.42 -31.71 5.32
N SER A 420 -11.17 -32.67 5.84
CA SER A 420 -12.43 -33.16 5.26
C SER A 420 -13.38 -33.56 6.39
N SER A 421 -14.67 -33.69 6.08
CA SER A 421 -15.73 -34.07 7.03
C SER A 421 -15.99 -35.58 7.10
N ASN A 422 -15.16 -36.39 6.44
CA ASN A 422 -15.25 -37.86 6.47
C ASN A 422 -15.01 -38.41 7.90
N GLN A 423 -15.66 -39.54 8.23
CA GLN A 423 -15.52 -40.19 9.55
C GLN A 423 -14.11 -40.73 9.81
N VAL A 424 -13.43 -41.21 8.76
CA VAL A 424 -12.07 -41.74 8.84
C VAL A 424 -11.08 -40.69 8.32
N PRO A 425 -10.15 -40.19 9.15
CA PRO A 425 -9.16 -39.20 8.72
C PRO A 425 -8.05 -39.84 7.87
N SER A 426 -7.54 -39.11 6.87
CA SER A 426 -6.38 -39.54 6.06
C SER A 426 -5.06 -39.38 6.83
N LYS A 427 -4.03 -40.15 6.44
CA LYS A 427 -2.77 -40.25 7.21
C LYS A 427 -1.69 -39.20 6.86
N ARG A 428 -1.70 -38.57 5.67
CA ARG A 428 -0.63 -37.66 5.17
C ARG A 428 -1.13 -36.27 4.81
N GLN A 429 -1.65 -35.54 5.81
CA GLN A 429 -2.39 -34.31 5.59
C GLN A 429 -1.62 -33.02 5.85
N THR A 430 -0.41 -33.07 6.42
CA THR A 430 0.29 -31.87 6.90
C THR A 430 1.63 -31.65 6.20
N LEU A 431 1.96 -30.39 5.95
CA LEU A 431 3.22 -29.94 5.36
C LEU A 431 3.74 -28.74 6.15
N THR A 432 5.05 -28.69 6.40
CA THR A 432 5.71 -27.50 6.94
C THR A 432 6.82 -27.07 6.00
N LEU A 433 6.83 -25.79 5.64
CA LEU A 433 7.85 -25.16 4.80
C LEU A 433 8.38 -23.92 5.50
N SER A 434 9.66 -23.61 5.33
CA SER A 434 10.27 -22.44 5.96
C SER A 434 11.18 -21.67 5.00
N ALA A 435 11.11 -20.35 5.04
CA ALA A 435 12.09 -19.45 4.42
C ALA A 435 13.00 -18.82 5.48
N GLU A 436 14.29 -18.74 5.21
CA GLU A 436 15.27 -18.06 6.05
C GLU A 436 15.19 -16.54 5.82
N VAL A 437 15.17 -15.76 6.90
CA VAL A 437 15.21 -14.30 6.82
C VAL A 437 16.67 -13.85 6.81
N ALA A 438 17.06 -13.11 5.78
CA ALA A 438 18.42 -12.63 5.57
C ALA A 438 18.46 -11.11 5.41
N VAL A 439 19.66 -10.54 5.52
CA VAL A 439 19.91 -9.10 5.38
C VAL A 439 20.88 -8.89 4.24
N SER A 440 20.57 -7.94 3.35
CA SER A 440 21.43 -7.59 2.21
C SER A 440 21.33 -6.10 1.89
N ALA A 441 22.48 -5.45 1.77
CA ALA A 441 22.59 -4.07 1.30
C ALA A 441 23.46 -4.01 0.05
N HIS A 442 23.05 -3.17 -0.89
CA HIS A 442 23.78 -2.90 -2.12
C HIS A 442 24.00 -1.40 -2.21
N LEU A 443 25.21 -0.95 -1.88
CA LEU A 443 25.56 0.47 -1.91
C LEU A 443 26.20 0.81 -3.26
N ILE A 444 25.72 1.89 -3.87
CA ILE A 444 26.21 2.42 -5.15
C ILE A 444 26.81 3.79 -4.90
N ILE A 445 28.02 3.99 -5.39
CA ILE A 445 28.72 5.26 -5.28
C ILE A 445 28.82 5.98 -6.63
N ARG A 446 28.65 7.30 -6.63
CA ARG A 446 28.77 8.19 -7.79
C ARG A 446 29.59 9.40 -7.38
N GLY A 447 30.41 9.92 -8.29
CA GLY A 447 31.35 11.01 -7.96
C GLY A 447 31.56 12.07 -9.05
N PRO A 448 30.54 12.54 -9.81
CA PRO A 448 30.76 13.46 -10.93
C PRO A 448 31.40 14.80 -10.54
N PHE A 449 32.11 15.41 -11.49
CA PHE A 449 32.63 16.77 -11.39
C PHE A 449 31.68 17.80 -12.00
N ARG A 450 31.68 19.00 -11.44
CA ARG A 450 30.95 20.19 -11.92
C ARG A 450 31.94 21.37 -12.05
N PRO A 451 32.10 21.94 -13.24
CA PRO A 451 31.56 21.49 -14.53
C PRO A 451 32.12 20.12 -14.96
N ALA A 452 31.40 19.39 -15.83
CA ALA A 452 31.82 18.07 -16.32
C ALA A 452 33.09 18.13 -17.20
N GLU A 453 33.26 19.23 -17.95
CA GLU A 453 34.46 19.54 -18.73
C GLU A 453 35.12 20.80 -18.14
N PRO A 454 35.99 20.66 -17.13
CA PRO A 454 36.66 21.81 -16.54
C PRO A 454 37.70 22.39 -17.49
N ALA A 455 37.68 23.72 -17.63
CA ALA A 455 38.63 24.45 -18.45
C ALA A 455 39.17 25.67 -17.71
N VAL A 456 40.44 25.99 -17.96
CA VAL A 456 41.11 27.17 -17.42
C VAL A 456 41.43 28.12 -18.55
N HIS A 457 40.69 29.22 -18.61
CA HIS A 457 40.92 30.32 -19.54
C HIS A 457 42.04 31.20 -19.01
N VAL A 458 43.26 30.98 -19.50
CA VAL A 458 44.48 31.66 -19.02
C VAL A 458 44.39 33.18 -19.16
N SER A 459 43.58 33.69 -20.10
CA SER A 459 43.35 35.13 -20.28
C SER A 459 42.38 35.76 -19.26
N GLU A 460 41.51 34.97 -18.64
CA GLU A 460 40.53 35.44 -17.65
C GLU A 460 41.10 35.39 -16.22
N TRP A 461 42.04 34.48 -15.99
CA TRP A 461 42.61 34.20 -14.66
C TRP A 461 44.13 34.43 -14.66
N PRO A 462 44.62 35.67 -14.45
CA PRO A 462 46.06 35.94 -14.43
C PRO A 462 46.75 35.21 -13.28
N ALA A 463 48.03 34.85 -13.45
CA ALA A 463 48.81 34.23 -12.38
C ALA A 463 49.08 35.22 -11.25
N VAL A 464 48.35 35.10 -10.14
CA VAL A 464 48.52 35.90 -8.93
C VAL A 464 49.45 35.18 -7.96
N HIS A 465 50.48 35.87 -7.44
CA HIS A 465 51.44 35.29 -6.49
C HIS A 465 50.86 35.11 -5.09
N ASN A 466 50.09 36.10 -4.60
CA ASN A 466 49.44 36.08 -3.29
C ASN A 466 47.93 36.35 -3.46
N PRO A 467 47.11 35.32 -3.68
CA PRO A 467 45.66 35.48 -3.80
C PRO A 467 45.05 35.85 -2.44
N ASN A 468 44.07 36.77 -2.43
CA ASN A 468 43.36 37.17 -1.21
C ASN A 468 41.90 36.67 -1.22
N ALA A 469 41.31 36.53 -2.42
CA ALA A 469 39.98 35.99 -2.62
C ALA A 469 40.02 34.62 -3.34
N GLU A 470 38.95 33.84 -3.18
CA GLU A 470 38.80 32.56 -3.89
C GLU A 470 38.84 32.70 -5.43
N PHE A 471 38.41 33.85 -5.96
CA PHE A 471 38.43 34.17 -7.38
C PHE A 471 39.89 34.29 -7.86
N ASP A 472 40.77 34.95 -7.11
CA ASP A 472 42.17 35.15 -7.51
C ASP A 472 42.94 33.83 -7.77
N VAL A 473 42.45 32.70 -7.24
CA VAL A 473 43.04 31.37 -7.44
C VAL A 473 42.74 30.79 -8.83
N GLY A 474 41.49 30.92 -9.31
CA GLY A 474 41.05 30.35 -10.58
C GLY A 474 39.59 29.86 -10.59
N PRO A 475 39.19 29.10 -11.64
CA PRO A 475 37.82 28.63 -11.78
C PRO A 475 37.46 27.58 -10.73
N GLN A 476 36.19 27.54 -10.36
CA GLN A 476 35.65 26.58 -9.42
C GLN A 476 35.55 25.18 -10.05
N LEU A 477 35.96 24.18 -9.28
CA LEU A 477 35.75 22.78 -9.57
C LEU A 477 35.10 22.14 -8.34
N GLN A 478 33.84 21.73 -8.50
CA GLN A 478 33.09 21.04 -7.46
C GLN A 478 33.03 19.55 -7.78
N GLN A 479 33.37 18.70 -6.82
CA GLN A 479 33.14 17.26 -6.91
C GLN A 479 31.94 16.87 -6.05
N VAL A 480 30.97 16.18 -6.66
CA VAL A 480 29.73 15.76 -5.99
C VAL A 480 29.79 14.26 -5.78
N ILE A 481 29.83 13.81 -4.53
CA ILE A 481 29.96 12.40 -4.17
C ILE A 481 28.66 11.94 -3.52
N GLN A 482 27.96 11.03 -4.19
CA GLN A 482 26.71 10.45 -3.73
C GLN A 482 26.92 8.98 -3.39
N LEU A 483 26.57 8.58 -2.16
CA LEU A 483 26.44 7.20 -1.74
C LEU A 483 24.95 6.87 -1.62
N TYR A 484 24.48 5.89 -2.39
CA TYR A 484 23.07 5.51 -2.50
C TYR A 484 22.87 4.04 -2.11
N ASN A 485 21.87 3.75 -1.28
CA ASN A 485 21.50 2.38 -0.93
C ASN A 485 20.41 1.85 -1.88
N ASP A 486 20.82 1.01 -2.81
CA ASP A 486 19.94 0.32 -3.76
C ASP A 486 19.40 -1.02 -3.21
N GLY A 487 20.02 -1.53 -2.14
CA GLY A 487 19.65 -2.80 -1.53
C GLY A 487 18.33 -2.76 -0.77
N PRO A 488 17.74 -3.94 -0.49
CA PRO A 488 16.48 -4.05 0.26
C PRO A 488 16.65 -3.64 1.74
N SER A 489 17.80 -3.91 2.37
CA SER A 489 18.00 -3.68 3.80
C SER A 489 18.69 -2.34 4.11
N SER A 490 18.36 -1.79 5.28
CA SER A 490 18.96 -0.53 5.78
C SER A 490 20.35 -0.76 6.38
N VAL A 491 21.27 0.16 6.10
CA VAL A 491 22.63 0.16 6.64
C VAL A 491 22.68 1.09 7.86
N GLN A 492 23.24 0.61 8.98
CA GLN A 492 23.33 1.41 10.21
C GLN A 492 24.53 2.35 10.17
N SER A 493 25.67 1.87 9.67
CA SER A 493 26.86 2.69 9.49
C SER A 493 27.76 2.20 8.36
N ALA A 494 28.43 3.14 7.70
CA ALA A 494 29.45 2.87 6.69
C ALA A 494 30.57 3.91 6.75
N TRP A 495 31.74 3.58 6.20
CA TRP A 495 32.84 4.51 5.97
C TRP A 495 32.94 4.89 4.50
N LEU A 496 33.24 6.16 4.24
CA LEU A 496 33.52 6.71 2.91
C LEU A 496 34.90 7.39 2.95
N ARG A 497 35.80 7.00 2.04
CA ARG A 497 37.15 7.57 1.92
C ARG A 497 37.37 8.13 0.52
N ILE A 498 37.92 9.34 0.46
CA ILE A 498 38.15 10.09 -0.78
C ILE A 498 39.61 10.55 -0.83
N GLU A 499 40.29 10.27 -1.93
CA GLU A 499 41.69 10.63 -2.17
C GLU A 499 41.79 11.54 -3.40
N ILE A 500 42.16 12.81 -3.18
CA ILE A 500 42.22 13.84 -4.22
C ILE A 500 43.64 14.40 -4.34
N PRO A 501 44.26 14.39 -5.53
CA PRO A 501 45.59 14.96 -5.71
C PRO A 501 45.52 16.49 -5.71
N LEU A 502 46.34 17.11 -4.84
CA LEU A 502 46.44 18.56 -4.73
C LEU A 502 47.55 19.14 -5.59
N GLN A 503 48.54 18.32 -5.98
CA GLN A 503 49.75 18.75 -6.67
C GLN A 503 50.05 17.86 -7.87
N PHE A 504 50.73 18.43 -8.86
CA PHE A 504 51.28 17.71 -10.01
C PHE A 504 52.65 18.29 -10.35
N GLU A 505 53.67 17.44 -10.53
CA GLU A 505 55.07 17.86 -10.75
C GLU A 505 55.58 18.88 -9.69
N GLN A 506 55.24 18.67 -8.41
CA GLN A 506 55.59 19.56 -7.27
C GLN A 506 54.97 20.98 -7.30
N GLU A 507 54.07 21.26 -8.25
CA GLU A 507 53.31 22.51 -8.31
C GLU A 507 51.86 22.29 -7.86
N ARG A 508 51.23 23.31 -7.27
CA ARG A 508 49.83 23.23 -6.81
C ARG A 508 48.88 23.17 -8.00
N LEU A 509 48.03 22.14 -8.05
CA LEU A 509 47.04 21.93 -9.11
C LEU A 509 45.64 22.33 -8.63
N LEU A 510 45.26 21.86 -7.44
CA LEU A 510 43.91 22.00 -6.89
C LEU A 510 44.00 22.59 -5.48
N TYR A 511 43.12 23.55 -5.19
CA TYR A 511 43.03 24.20 -3.89
C TYR A 511 41.66 23.94 -3.25
N PRO A 512 41.58 23.15 -2.18
CA PRO A 512 40.31 22.83 -1.51
C PRO A 512 39.87 23.99 -0.61
N ILE A 513 38.60 24.40 -0.71
CA ILE A 513 38.05 25.52 0.08
C ILE A 513 37.21 25.02 1.25
N TYR A 514 36.11 24.31 0.98
CA TYR A 514 35.19 23.83 2.02
C TYR A 514 34.40 22.60 1.57
N LEU A 515 33.87 21.87 2.56
CA LEU A 515 32.95 20.76 2.36
C LEU A 515 31.53 21.20 2.68
N GLU A 516 30.57 20.67 1.94
CA GLU A 516 29.15 20.80 2.22
C GLU A 516 28.51 19.41 2.19
N VAL A 517 27.61 19.14 3.12
CA VAL A 517 27.12 17.80 3.42
C VAL A 517 25.61 17.79 3.44
N GLU A 518 25.01 16.83 2.73
CA GLU A 518 23.57 16.55 2.74
C GLU A 518 23.32 15.13 3.23
N GLY A 519 22.67 15.01 4.39
CA GLY A 519 22.34 13.73 5.03
C GLY A 519 23.25 13.38 6.22
N PRO A 520 23.18 12.14 6.73
CA PRO A 520 23.85 11.71 7.96
C PRO A 520 25.34 11.40 7.72
N LEU A 521 26.10 12.40 7.32
CA LEU A 521 27.53 12.31 7.02
C LEU A 521 28.32 13.18 8.00
N ASN A 522 29.37 12.62 8.59
CA ASN A 522 30.33 13.37 9.38
C ASN A 522 31.73 13.19 8.79
N CYS A 523 32.31 14.25 8.24
CA CYS A 523 33.53 14.20 7.45
C CYS A 523 34.69 14.92 8.14
N SER A 524 35.88 14.36 8.00
CA SER A 524 37.14 14.94 8.45
C SER A 524 38.19 14.85 7.34
N SER A 525 39.07 15.84 7.24
CA SER A 525 40.18 15.84 6.29
C SER A 525 41.51 15.71 7.01
N ASN A 526 42.49 15.07 6.39
CA ASN A 526 43.86 14.94 6.91
C ASN A 526 44.61 16.28 7.00
N MET A 527 44.17 17.28 6.22
CA MET A 527 44.75 18.62 6.15
C MET A 527 43.65 19.69 6.29
N PRO A 528 43.97 20.89 6.82
CA PRO A 528 43.00 21.98 6.91
C PRO A 528 42.60 22.47 5.52
N LEU A 529 41.30 22.65 5.33
CA LEU A 529 40.73 23.24 4.11
C LEU A 529 40.91 24.76 4.16
N ASN A 530 41.09 25.39 2.98
CA ASN A 530 41.40 26.81 2.85
C ASN A 530 42.57 27.30 3.75
N PRO A 531 43.78 26.71 3.66
CA PRO A 531 44.90 27.07 4.52
C PRO A 531 45.37 28.53 4.36
N LEU A 532 45.12 29.16 3.21
CA LEU A 532 45.44 30.58 2.96
C LEU A 532 44.37 31.56 3.49
N GLN A 533 43.31 31.06 4.13
CA GLN A 533 42.22 31.88 4.69
C GLN A 533 41.61 32.88 3.69
N LEU A 534 41.44 32.45 2.44
CA LEU A 534 40.88 33.29 1.38
C LEU A 534 39.43 33.69 1.70
N SER A 535 39.05 34.92 1.33
CA SER A 535 37.67 35.39 1.49
C SER A 535 36.72 34.64 0.55
N ILE A 536 35.65 34.06 1.10
CA ILE A 536 34.65 33.27 0.37
C ILE A 536 33.40 34.13 0.13
N SER A 537 32.99 34.27 -1.13
CA SER A 537 31.83 35.06 -1.54
C SER A 537 30.57 34.19 -1.54
N ARG A 538 29.90 34.02 -0.39
CA ARG A 538 28.61 33.33 -0.33
C ARG A 538 27.46 34.26 -0.76
N GLY A 539 26.93 34.05 -1.96
CA GLY A 539 25.60 34.51 -2.34
C GLY A 539 25.53 35.78 -3.20
N GLN A 540 25.60 35.60 -4.50
CA GLN A 540 24.67 36.24 -5.44
C GLN A 540 24.22 35.16 -6.43
N ASN A 541 22.93 35.15 -6.76
CA ASN A 541 22.37 34.39 -7.88
C ASN A 541 23.15 34.74 -9.15
N GLN A 542 24.24 34.04 -9.43
CA GLN A 542 24.79 33.98 -10.77
C GLN A 542 23.81 33.12 -11.55
N SER A 543 22.90 33.82 -12.23
CA SER A 543 22.23 33.29 -13.40
C SER A 543 23.28 32.52 -14.21
N TRP A 544 23.09 31.21 -14.31
CA TRP A 544 23.78 30.40 -15.29
C TRP A 544 23.59 31.10 -16.63
N HIS A 545 24.60 31.83 -17.09
CA HIS A 545 24.68 32.17 -18.49
C HIS A 545 24.80 30.83 -19.19
N THR A 546 23.66 30.34 -19.68
CA THR A 546 23.59 29.34 -20.72
C THR A 546 24.27 29.94 -21.94
N SER A 547 25.61 29.91 -21.93
CA SER A 547 26.37 29.92 -23.16
C SER A 547 25.85 28.74 -23.96
N LYS A 548 25.27 29.04 -25.12
CA LYS A 548 24.90 28.07 -26.14
C LYS A 548 25.96 26.96 -26.23
N PRO A 549 25.57 25.71 -26.51
CA PRO A 549 26.54 24.64 -26.72
C PRO A 549 27.55 25.13 -27.76
N PRO A 550 28.87 24.96 -27.54
CA PRO A 550 29.83 25.31 -28.56
C PRO A 550 29.53 24.48 -29.81
N ASP A 551 29.31 25.17 -30.94
CA ASP A 551 29.29 24.54 -32.25
C ASP A 551 30.54 23.68 -32.39
N ARG A 552 30.34 22.39 -32.70
CA ARG A 552 31.31 21.37 -33.08
C ARG A 552 32.76 21.86 -33.01
N VAL A 553 33.46 21.52 -31.92
CA VAL A 553 34.92 21.54 -31.88
C VAL A 553 35.42 20.66 -33.02
N ARG A 554 35.90 21.30 -34.09
CA ARG A 554 36.59 20.63 -35.18
C ARG A 554 37.89 20.09 -34.59
N ARG A 555 37.90 18.79 -34.26
CA ARG A 555 39.14 18.03 -33.99
C ARG A 555 40.07 18.26 -35.17
N GLU A 556 41.06 19.12 -34.96
CA GLU A 556 42.21 19.18 -35.84
C GLU A 556 42.91 17.83 -35.67
N ASN A 557 42.92 17.03 -36.74
CA ASN A 557 43.64 15.76 -36.83
C ASN A 557 45.15 16.04 -36.75
N SER A 558 45.64 16.37 -35.56
CA SER A 558 47.05 16.25 -35.22
C SER A 558 47.25 14.85 -34.66
N ARG A 559 47.67 13.95 -35.55
CA ARG A 559 48.22 12.64 -35.20
C ARG A 559 49.50 12.85 -34.38
N ARG A 560 49.35 13.04 -33.06
CA ARG A 560 50.36 12.70 -32.05
C ARG A 560 49.64 12.13 -30.84
N SER A 561 49.95 10.87 -30.54
CA SER A 561 49.60 10.18 -29.30
C SER A 561 50.28 10.86 -28.10
N ASN A 562 49.77 12.00 -27.66
CA ASN A 562 50.12 12.52 -26.35
C ASN A 562 49.14 11.92 -25.34
N ILE A 563 49.60 10.88 -24.66
CA ILE A 563 48.99 10.41 -23.41
C ILE A 563 48.89 11.66 -22.51
N GLN A 564 47.68 12.04 -22.12
CA GLN A 564 47.50 13.16 -21.20
C GLN A 564 48.14 12.79 -19.86
N PRO A 565 48.95 13.67 -19.25
CA PRO A 565 49.52 13.41 -17.94
C PRO A 565 48.39 13.23 -16.90
N ILE A 566 48.51 12.18 -16.08
CA ILE A 566 47.57 11.86 -15.00
C ILE A 566 48.13 12.44 -13.71
N ALA A 567 47.34 13.27 -13.05
CA ALA A 567 47.58 13.69 -11.68
C ALA A 567 46.85 12.72 -10.75
N ASP A 568 47.63 11.91 -10.03
CA ASP A 568 47.18 10.93 -9.05
C ASP A 568 47.78 11.20 -7.66
N CYS A 569 47.27 10.50 -6.65
CA CYS A 569 47.78 10.59 -5.29
C CYS A 569 49.04 9.74 -5.03
N GLU A 570 49.52 8.96 -6.01
CA GLU A 570 50.71 8.11 -5.85
C GLU A 570 51.99 8.94 -5.98
N HIS A 571 51.98 9.98 -6.82
CA HIS A 571 53.17 10.77 -7.18
C HIS A 571 53.15 12.23 -6.68
N GLY A 572 52.18 12.63 -5.85
CA GLY A 572 51.99 14.00 -5.37
C GLY A 572 51.26 14.12 -4.03
N GLY A 573 51.20 15.33 -3.44
CA GLY A 573 50.48 15.56 -2.18
C GLY A 573 48.97 15.32 -2.31
N CYS A 574 48.40 14.48 -1.44
CA CYS A 574 47.01 14.02 -1.52
C CYS A 574 46.14 14.52 -0.35
N LEU A 575 44.98 15.08 -0.66
CA LEU A 575 43.93 15.36 0.31
C LEU A 575 43.13 14.09 0.55
N GLU A 576 43.15 13.60 1.78
CA GLU A 576 42.33 12.48 2.22
C GLU A 576 41.16 12.99 3.04
N ILE A 577 39.94 12.66 2.61
CA ILE A 577 38.72 12.96 3.34
C ILE A 577 38.09 11.63 3.78
N SER A 578 37.91 11.48 5.09
CA SER A 578 37.25 10.33 5.71
C SER A 578 35.92 10.77 6.29
N CYS A 579 34.83 10.13 5.85
CA CYS A 579 33.49 10.39 6.33
C CYS A 579 32.85 9.15 6.96
N GLN A 580 32.26 9.33 8.14
CA GLN A 580 31.38 8.37 8.77
C GLN A 580 29.95 8.61 8.29
N VAL A 581 29.37 7.59 7.65
CA VAL A 581 27.98 7.55 7.21
C VAL A 581 27.15 6.93 8.33
N GLY A 582 26.13 7.63 8.79
CA GLY A 582 25.14 7.14 9.75
C GLY A 582 24.07 6.26 9.10
N HIS A 583 22.89 6.19 9.72
CA HIS A 583 21.79 5.35 9.25
C HIS A 583 21.36 5.73 7.83
N LEU A 584 21.50 4.80 6.88
CA LEU A 584 21.17 4.94 5.47
C LEU A 584 20.04 3.96 5.09
N PRO A 585 18.77 4.44 5.06
CA PRO A 585 17.62 3.63 4.68
C PRO A 585 17.70 3.11 3.24
N LYS A 586 16.88 2.10 2.94
CA LYS A 586 16.60 1.64 1.56
C LYS A 586 16.19 2.83 0.67
N ARG A 587 16.70 2.84 -0.57
CA ARG A 587 16.41 3.85 -1.61
C ARG A 587 16.70 5.29 -1.17
N ASN A 588 17.62 5.47 -0.24
CA ASN A 588 18.07 6.79 0.20
C ASN A 588 19.53 7.03 -0.16
N SER A 589 19.95 8.29 -0.21
CA SER A 589 21.34 8.66 -0.45
C SER A 589 21.80 9.76 0.47
N THR A 590 23.11 9.82 0.65
CA THR A 590 23.79 10.97 1.25
C THR A 590 24.81 11.54 0.27
N VAL A 591 25.01 12.86 0.31
CA VAL A 591 25.81 13.59 -0.67
C VAL A 591 26.85 14.46 0.03
N LEU A 592 28.07 14.39 -0.47
CA LEU A 592 29.20 15.24 -0.08
C LEU A 592 29.59 16.12 -1.28
N TYR A 593 29.64 17.43 -1.06
CA TYR A 593 30.10 18.41 -2.02
C TYR A 593 31.49 18.90 -1.60
N ILE A 594 32.48 18.67 -2.46
CA ILE A 594 33.85 19.14 -2.26
C ILE A 594 34.06 20.35 -3.17
N ASN A 595 34.15 21.53 -2.57
CA ASN A 595 34.34 22.77 -3.32
C ASN A 595 35.83 23.13 -3.36
N SER A 596 36.39 23.13 -4.57
CA SER A 596 37.80 23.41 -4.83
C SER A 596 37.95 24.45 -5.95
N ARG A 597 39.15 25.02 -6.07
CA ARG A 597 39.55 25.92 -7.15
C ARG A 597 40.74 25.32 -7.90
N LEU A 598 40.73 25.44 -9.22
CA LEU A 598 41.88 25.10 -10.04
C LEU A 598 42.93 26.21 -9.92
N TRP A 599 44.19 25.84 -9.69
CA TRP A 599 45.26 26.80 -9.48
C TRP A 599 45.73 27.40 -10.82
N ALA A 600 45.25 28.58 -11.18
CA ALA A 600 45.49 29.19 -12.50
C ALA A 600 46.98 29.39 -12.82
N SER A 601 47.80 29.66 -11.80
CA SER A 601 49.26 29.83 -11.93
C SER A 601 49.97 28.56 -12.43
N PHE A 602 49.44 27.36 -12.14
CA PHE A 602 49.97 26.12 -12.68
C PHE A 602 49.76 26.06 -14.20
N PHE A 603 48.55 26.37 -14.68
CA PHE A 603 48.22 26.32 -16.10
C PHE A 603 48.93 27.39 -16.95
N HIS A 604 49.44 28.45 -16.34
CA HIS A 604 50.33 29.41 -17.01
C HIS A 604 51.69 28.78 -17.37
N LYS A 605 52.26 27.99 -16.46
CA LYS A 605 53.57 27.33 -16.61
C LYS A 605 53.48 25.96 -17.29
N ALA A 606 52.30 25.34 -17.28
CA ALA A 606 52.09 23.98 -17.78
C ALA A 606 52.51 23.83 -19.25
N LYS A 607 53.37 22.85 -19.53
CA LYS A 607 53.80 22.49 -20.89
C LYS A 607 52.71 21.77 -21.67
N ASN A 608 51.82 21.08 -20.97
CA ASN A 608 50.73 20.28 -21.54
C ASN A 608 49.46 21.11 -21.71
N SER A 609 48.72 20.84 -22.80
CA SER A 609 47.43 21.51 -23.09
C SER A 609 46.27 20.96 -22.25
N ALA A 610 46.43 19.79 -21.65
CA ALA A 610 45.44 19.20 -20.75
C ALA A 610 46.13 18.33 -19.67
N VAL A 611 45.50 18.24 -18.50
CA VAL A 611 45.92 17.38 -17.37
C VAL A 611 44.70 16.61 -16.87
N MET A 612 44.84 15.31 -16.62
CA MET A 612 43.75 14.48 -16.10
C MET A 612 43.85 14.38 -14.57
N LEU A 613 42.91 14.98 -13.87
CA LEU A 613 42.75 14.84 -12.43
C LEU A 613 42.07 13.50 -12.12
N GLN A 614 42.74 12.63 -11.36
CA GLN A 614 42.22 11.33 -10.97
C GLN A 614 41.90 11.30 -9.48
N THR A 615 40.66 11.02 -9.11
CA THR A 615 40.21 10.90 -7.72
C THR A 615 39.75 9.48 -7.43
N ARG A 616 40.24 8.90 -6.32
CA ARG A 616 39.79 7.60 -5.84
C ARG A 616 38.76 7.78 -4.73
N ILE A 617 37.66 7.04 -4.82
CA ILE A 617 36.57 7.10 -3.86
C ILE A 617 36.23 5.66 -3.46
N SER A 618 36.27 5.35 -2.18
CA SER A 618 35.96 4.01 -1.67
C SER A 618 34.96 4.07 -0.52
N PHE A 619 34.15 3.03 -0.38
CA PHE A 619 33.22 2.88 0.73
C PHE A 619 33.24 1.46 1.29
N GLN A 620 32.89 1.33 2.57
CA GLN A 620 32.75 0.05 3.25
C GLN A 620 31.64 0.13 4.29
N ALA A 621 30.60 -0.69 4.14
CA ALA A 621 29.58 -0.88 5.16
C ALA A 621 30.19 -1.60 6.38
N THR A 622 29.88 -1.14 7.59
CA THR A 622 30.40 -1.72 8.83
C THR A 622 29.34 -2.42 9.64
N GLU A 623 28.12 -1.89 9.66
CA GLU A 623 27.04 -2.40 10.51
C GLU A 623 25.68 -2.29 9.79
N MET A 624 24.87 -3.33 9.92
CA MET A 624 23.48 -3.36 9.49
C MET A 624 22.56 -3.03 10.66
N LEU A 625 21.37 -2.50 10.41
CA LEU A 625 20.42 -2.16 11.48
C LEU A 625 19.92 -3.39 12.27
N PHE A 626 20.00 -4.58 11.66
CA PHE A 626 19.42 -5.81 12.18
C PHE A 626 20.50 -6.73 12.75
N PRO A 627 20.25 -7.44 13.87
CA PRO A 627 21.23 -8.32 14.54
C PRO A 627 21.47 -9.65 13.80
N ILE A 628 21.02 -9.78 12.56
CA ILE A 628 21.23 -10.96 11.71
C ILE A 628 22.56 -10.76 10.98
N LEU A 629 23.48 -11.72 11.11
CA LEU A 629 24.80 -11.63 10.50
C LEU A 629 24.65 -11.58 8.96
N PRO A 630 25.06 -10.49 8.28
CA PRO A 630 25.04 -10.45 6.84
C PRO A 630 26.07 -11.42 6.28
N GLN A 631 25.75 -12.06 5.16
CA GLN A 631 26.68 -12.98 4.49
C GLN A 631 27.91 -12.24 3.95
N GLU A 632 27.74 -11.00 3.49
CA GLU A 632 28.81 -10.11 3.04
C GLU A 632 28.39 -8.64 3.23
N LEU A 633 29.32 -7.80 3.70
CA LEU A 633 29.11 -6.37 3.81
C LEU A 633 29.45 -5.67 2.49
N SER A 634 28.58 -4.77 2.05
CA SER A 634 28.77 -4.01 0.81
C SER A 634 30.02 -3.14 0.90
N HIS A 635 30.93 -3.32 -0.05
CA HIS A 635 32.15 -2.53 -0.19
C HIS A 635 32.38 -2.26 -1.67
N GLY A 636 33.12 -1.19 -1.98
CA GLY A 636 33.42 -0.86 -3.35
C GLY A 636 34.33 0.36 -3.47
N SER A 637 34.92 0.53 -4.65
CA SER A 637 35.69 1.71 -4.99
C SER A 637 35.51 2.10 -6.43
N ILE A 638 35.48 3.40 -6.70
CA ILE A 638 35.46 3.97 -8.04
C ILE A 638 36.62 4.94 -8.21
N ILE A 639 37.06 5.09 -9.45
CA ILE A 639 38.03 6.11 -9.86
C ILE A 639 37.31 7.06 -10.80
N VAL A 640 37.33 8.35 -10.49
CA VAL A 640 36.70 9.40 -11.31
C VAL A 640 37.79 10.28 -11.89
N ASN A 641 37.72 10.48 -13.21
CA ASN A 641 38.68 11.30 -13.94
C ASN A 641 38.02 12.59 -14.43
N ALA A 642 38.72 13.71 -14.33
CA ALA A 642 38.36 14.97 -14.96
C ALA A 642 39.53 15.50 -15.79
N THR A 643 39.33 15.63 -17.11
CA THR A 643 40.33 16.23 -17.99
C THR A 643 40.19 17.75 -17.94
N ILE A 644 41.18 18.42 -17.35
CA ILE A 644 41.23 19.87 -17.26
C ILE A 644 41.97 20.41 -18.48
N VAL A 645 41.31 21.22 -19.29
CA VAL A 645 41.87 21.76 -20.52
C VAL A 645 42.34 23.20 -20.31
N ARG A 646 43.55 23.51 -20.79
CA ARG A 646 44.09 24.86 -20.83
C ARG A 646 43.64 25.55 -22.12
N ILE A 647 42.99 26.71 -22.00
CA ILE A 647 42.52 27.50 -23.16
C ILE A 647 43.29 28.83 -23.24
N ILE A 648 43.88 29.10 -24.40
CA ILE A 648 44.57 30.36 -24.73
C ILE A 648 43.81 30.98 -25.92
N ARG A 649 43.07 32.09 -25.68
CA ARG A 649 42.20 32.83 -26.63
C ARG A 649 41.81 32.10 -27.93
N ASP A 650 40.54 31.74 -28.04
CA ASP A 650 39.91 31.55 -29.36
C ASP A 650 39.66 32.90 -30.02
N TYR A 651 40.60 33.38 -30.83
CA TYR A 651 40.29 34.38 -31.84
C TYR A 651 39.50 33.70 -32.96
N LYS A 652 38.17 33.68 -32.88
CA LYS A 652 37.38 33.72 -34.11
C LYS A 652 37.69 35.06 -34.78
N ARG A 653 38.66 35.08 -35.71
CA ARG A 653 38.95 36.28 -36.51
C ARG A 653 37.65 36.69 -37.22
N PRO A 654 37.14 37.92 -37.02
CA PRO A 654 36.01 38.39 -37.81
C PRO A 654 36.40 38.34 -39.28
N VAL A 655 35.54 37.76 -40.12
CA VAL A 655 35.76 37.71 -41.57
C VAL A 655 35.86 39.16 -42.07
N PRO A 656 36.93 39.55 -42.77
CA PRO A 656 37.10 40.92 -43.21
C PRO A 656 35.93 41.39 -44.07
N TYR A 657 35.45 42.61 -43.86
CA TYR A 657 34.32 43.18 -44.58
C TYR A 657 34.47 43.14 -46.12
N HIS A 658 35.70 43.15 -46.64
CA HIS A 658 35.97 43.04 -48.08
C HIS A 658 35.57 41.68 -48.66
N VAL A 659 35.65 40.60 -47.89
CA VAL A 659 35.24 39.25 -48.34
C VAL A 659 33.71 39.18 -48.46
N ILE A 660 32.99 39.79 -47.51
CA ILE A 660 31.52 39.91 -47.55
C ILE A 660 31.10 40.76 -48.75
N PHE A 661 31.75 41.90 -48.95
CA PHE A 661 31.47 42.79 -50.08
C PHE A 661 31.71 42.10 -51.44
N LEU A 662 32.83 41.39 -51.61
CA LEU A 662 33.12 40.64 -52.83
C LEU A 662 32.11 39.51 -53.08
N ALA A 663 31.66 38.81 -52.04
CA ALA A 663 30.66 37.77 -52.16
C ALA A 663 29.28 38.32 -52.60
N VAL A 664 28.87 39.47 -52.07
CA VAL A 664 27.63 40.15 -52.48
C VAL A 664 27.73 40.62 -53.93
N LEU A 665 28.87 41.18 -54.33
CA LEU A 665 29.08 41.68 -55.69
C LEU A 665 29.08 40.53 -56.71
N ALA A 666 29.74 39.42 -56.40
CA ALA A 666 29.70 38.21 -57.22
C ALA A 666 28.28 37.61 -57.30
N GLY A 667 27.54 37.59 -56.18
CA GLY A 667 26.15 37.13 -56.14
C GLY A 667 25.21 37.99 -56.99
N LEU A 668 25.34 39.31 -56.93
CA LEU A 668 24.56 40.24 -57.75
C LEU A 668 24.89 40.12 -59.25
N LEU A 669 26.17 39.91 -59.57
CA LEU A 669 26.61 39.73 -60.97
C LEU A 669 26.04 38.42 -61.53
N LEU A 670 26.11 37.33 -60.75
CA LEU A 670 25.47 36.06 -61.10
C LEU A 670 23.95 36.21 -61.29
N LEU A 671 23.28 36.92 -60.37
CA LEU A 671 21.84 37.21 -60.46
C LEU A 671 21.51 37.99 -61.74
N SER A 672 22.29 39.02 -62.07
CA SER A 672 22.06 39.81 -63.30
C SER A 672 22.23 38.99 -64.57
N LEU A 673 23.21 38.08 -64.59
CA LEU A 673 23.44 37.15 -65.71
C LEU A 673 22.26 36.20 -65.86
N LEU A 674 21.74 35.71 -64.73
CA LEU A 674 20.57 34.82 -64.69
C LEU A 674 19.30 35.53 -65.16
N VAL A 675 19.07 36.77 -64.72
CA VAL A 675 17.94 37.61 -65.18
C VAL A 675 18.06 37.90 -66.67
N TYR A 676 19.27 38.21 -67.16
CA TYR A 676 19.50 38.45 -68.58
C TYR A 676 19.25 37.18 -69.42
N ALA A 677 19.71 36.01 -68.96
CA ALA A 677 19.43 34.73 -69.60
C ALA A 677 17.92 34.43 -69.64
N LEU A 678 17.22 34.60 -68.51
CA LEU A 678 15.76 34.41 -68.42
C LEU A 678 14.98 35.39 -69.30
N TRP A 679 15.43 36.64 -69.42
CA TRP A 679 14.86 37.62 -70.33
C TRP A 679 15.06 37.24 -71.80
N LYS A 680 16.26 36.79 -72.19
CA LYS A 680 16.55 36.28 -73.54
C LYS A 680 15.76 35.02 -73.89
N CYS A 681 15.47 34.18 -72.91
CA CYS A 681 14.61 32.99 -73.05
C CYS A 681 13.10 33.32 -73.07
N GLY A 682 12.69 34.60 -73.05
CA GLY A 682 11.29 35.01 -73.23
C GLY A 682 10.40 34.82 -71.99
N PHE A 683 10.98 34.52 -70.81
CA PHE A 683 10.24 34.20 -69.59
C PHE A 683 9.33 35.35 -69.07
N PHE A 684 9.65 36.61 -69.39
CA PHE A 684 8.93 37.79 -68.89
C PHE A 684 7.84 38.35 -69.84
N LYS A 685 7.49 37.66 -70.94
CA LYS A 685 6.35 38.05 -71.78
C LYS A 685 5.08 37.34 -71.32
N ARG A 686 4.13 38.09 -70.73
CA ARG A 686 2.76 37.61 -70.42
C ARG A 686 1.74 38.46 -71.17
N ASP A 687 0.88 37.77 -71.93
CA ASP A 687 -0.35 38.32 -72.50
C ASP A 687 -1.42 38.48 -71.41
N ARG A 688 -2.10 39.62 -71.41
CA ARG A 688 -3.28 39.92 -70.57
C ARG A 688 -4.54 39.67 -71.39
N PHE A 689 -5.40 38.75 -70.95
CA PHE A 689 -6.80 38.67 -71.40
C PHE A 689 -7.74 39.28 -70.36
N LEU A 690 -8.71 40.06 -70.88
CA LEU A 690 -9.62 40.99 -70.20
C LEU A 690 -10.81 40.33 -69.49
N HIS A 691 -11.36 41.08 -68.53
CA HIS A 691 -12.60 40.90 -67.77
C HIS A 691 -13.84 40.49 -68.61
N ASN A 692 -14.69 39.62 -68.03
CA ASN A 692 -16.06 39.99 -67.63
C ASN A 692 -16.78 38.89 -66.81
N GLU A 693 -17.64 39.37 -65.88
CA GLU A 693 -18.82 38.76 -65.25
C GLU A 693 -18.70 37.83 -63.99
N PHE A 694 -19.16 38.44 -62.88
CA PHE A 694 -19.76 38.03 -61.57
C PHE A 694 -20.49 36.65 -61.44
N PRO A 695 -21.00 36.22 -60.24
CA PRO A 695 -20.76 36.62 -58.83
C PRO A 695 -20.65 35.44 -57.79
N ALA A 696 -20.25 35.80 -56.55
CA ALA A 696 -20.66 35.26 -55.24
C ALA A 696 -20.43 33.78 -54.84
N GLU A 697 -19.63 33.55 -53.78
CA GLU A 697 -20.11 32.82 -52.59
C GLU A 697 -19.28 33.07 -51.32
N LYS A 698 -19.96 33.04 -50.18
CA LYS A 698 -19.54 33.42 -48.83
C LYS A 698 -18.72 32.32 -48.14
N ALA A 699 -17.83 32.69 -47.21
CA ALA A 699 -17.70 31.97 -45.94
C ALA A 699 -16.99 32.80 -44.87
N PHE A 700 -17.76 33.13 -43.82
CA PHE A 700 -17.34 33.77 -42.58
C PHE A 700 -16.63 32.78 -41.64
N LEU A 701 -15.66 33.30 -40.89
CA LEU A 701 -14.99 32.70 -39.75
C LEU A 701 -15.99 32.32 -38.63
N LYS A 702 -15.81 31.13 -38.03
CA LYS A 702 -16.41 30.76 -36.73
C LYS A 702 -15.32 30.76 -35.64
N PRO A 703 -15.58 31.37 -34.46
CA PRO A 703 -14.98 30.95 -33.21
C PRO A 703 -15.89 29.95 -32.48
N ARG A 704 -15.30 29.05 -31.68
CA ARG A 704 -16.00 28.03 -30.90
C ARG A 704 -15.74 28.26 -29.41
N GLN A 705 -16.78 28.51 -28.62
CA GLN A 705 -16.82 28.17 -27.19
C GLN A 705 -18.23 27.72 -26.77
N ASN A 706 -18.26 26.59 -26.05
CA ASN A 706 -19.14 26.10 -24.96
C ASN A 706 -20.64 26.50 -24.95
N GLY A 707 -21.62 25.65 -24.65
CA GLY A 707 -21.68 24.27 -24.14
C GLY A 707 -23.14 23.89 -23.81
N THR A 708 -23.32 22.68 -23.26
CA THR A 708 -24.44 22.16 -22.41
C THR A 708 -25.85 21.90 -22.96
N GLN A 709 -26.34 20.72 -22.52
CA GLN A 709 -27.72 20.28 -22.24
C GLN A 709 -28.62 19.81 -23.40
N ALA A 710 -28.73 18.47 -23.52
CA ALA A 710 -29.87 17.72 -22.99
C ALA A 710 -29.37 16.43 -22.34
#